data_AF-A0A3L8C134-F1
#
_entry.id   AF-A0A3L8C134-F1
#
_cell.length_a   1.000
_cell.length_b   1.000
_cell.length_c   1.000
_cell.angle_alpha   90.00
_cell.angle_beta   90.00
_cell.angle_gamma   90.00
#
_symmetry.space_group_name_H-M   'P 1'
#
loop_
_entity.id
_entity.type
_entity.pdbx_description
1 polymer ?
#
loop_
_entity_poly.entity_id
_entity_poly.type
_entity_poly.pdbx_seq_one_letter_code
_entity_poly.pdbx_strand_id
1 'polypeptide(L)'
;MFFPLGFGIKQVQFDSVSSGLNLWLTLKSEKDMPELLRVITSQRNAIDFALKNLHNVHFARFVPTPDSKVLQVITAFDGELDAYILDFVLAIGKQFDMILEHIQGWPPKNAQVNQGAGTYSVKDHPAEFLEFIHNNNQSYKGKKDGGVELFSAYPEQTVIDIVGASAIVPKASEPVPVAVNREDVQSNILRSVARHFACHLGLEIGSLDAARTFIQELLDENNALHVSTDKTWDVEDPPEYLLNIGFTYRGLSTLGITEQDRNAFKRSFKSFINGPDRGDSPSRQGDVGDADPYFWQLGGSYPVDVMVSIYADDQNTLFELESKLLESATDHQLTLVNKPWHAQAMVDPEHPKRRYVHFGYVDGVSNVRLAIQDQQPSPDELQPRANVGDFLLGKDYPNVYGGQNSLGGISSELAENATFVAFRIMEQDVDSFEQLLKDEANNHNVDPEWVAAKLMGRWRDGTPLLQSPSRPLDESEAPPRNDFDYLEIKDSTWKIDDSTGERCPIGAHIRRMNPRSSIVAGRPHSRRLIRRGMPYVEGDKRGLIGLFMCADLERQFEFILRQWAHGDRATTGIVGEHDPILNAQKALDGDADSRFSIPQPGTDSIEFHDMPRLVKTVGSCYLFMPGIAGLHYIASAESRNQKPISKHPPDSPDSFDPRRREFRADPFPVYAWFRQHYPVANLPIMESTWVFSYEDVVRVAIDTKNFRKRKIDDERSNGLLTMDPPPHTSCRAQLEPLFKNALNSTKDD
;
A
#
# COMPACT_ATOMS: atom_id res chain seq x y z
N MET A 1 -1.06 -56.24 -28.34
CA MET A 1 -1.44 -56.79 -27.02
C MET A 1 -0.37 -56.34 -26.03
N PHE A 2 -0.52 -55.35 -25.16
CA PHE A 2 -1.55 -54.34 -24.87
C PHE A 2 -0.82 -53.18 -24.12
N PHE A 3 -1.17 -51.93 -24.43
CA PHE A 3 -1.00 -50.77 -23.53
C PHE A 3 -1.92 -50.91 -22.30
N PRO A 4 -1.58 -50.31 -21.14
CA PRO A 4 -2.21 -49.03 -20.74
C PRO A 4 -1.18 -48.05 -20.11
N LEU A 5 -1.14 -46.73 -20.39
CA LEU A 5 -2.09 -45.62 -20.13
C LEU A 5 -2.44 -45.41 -18.65
N GLY A 6 -2.03 -44.25 -18.10
CA GLY A 6 -2.42 -43.79 -16.77
C GLY A 6 -1.69 -42.53 -16.29
N PHE A 7 -2.07 -41.38 -16.86
CA PHE A 7 -1.95 -40.01 -16.32
C PHE A 7 -0.73 -39.65 -15.45
N GLY A 8 0.23 -38.97 -16.08
CA GLY A 8 1.09 -38.03 -15.35
C GLY A 8 0.23 -36.90 -14.82
N ILE A 9 -0.13 -36.97 -13.55
CA ILE A 9 -0.58 -35.81 -12.79
C ILE A 9 0.58 -34.81 -12.88
N LYS A 10 0.40 -33.71 -13.62
CA LYS A 10 1.16 -32.50 -13.30
C LYS A 10 0.90 -32.28 -11.83
N GLN A 11 1.90 -32.44 -10.96
CA GLN A 11 1.83 -31.82 -9.65
C GLN A 11 1.49 -30.36 -9.94
N VAL A 12 0.25 -30.00 -9.62
CA VAL A 12 -0.15 -28.62 -9.49
C VAL A 12 0.87 -28.05 -8.52
N GLN A 13 1.72 -27.18 -9.03
CA GLN A 13 2.67 -26.47 -8.21
C GLN A 13 1.81 -25.49 -7.42
N PHE A 14 1.34 -25.92 -6.24
CA PHE A 14 0.65 -25.04 -5.32
C PHE A 14 1.64 -23.94 -4.94
N ASP A 15 1.23 -22.68 -5.12
CA ASP A 15 1.97 -21.55 -4.52
C ASP A 15 2.03 -21.82 -3.01
N SER A 16 3.24 -22.06 -2.50
CA SER A 16 3.46 -22.42 -1.09
C SER A 16 2.90 -21.34 -0.17
N VAL A 17 2.11 -21.74 0.83
CA VAL A 17 1.52 -20.82 1.83
C VAL A 17 2.61 -20.20 2.72
N SER A 18 3.69 -20.95 2.95
CA SER A 18 4.82 -20.55 3.78
C SER A 18 6.07 -20.23 2.96
N SER A 19 6.72 -19.11 3.28
CA SER A 19 8.03 -18.70 2.79
C SER A 19 9.16 -19.19 3.70
N GLY A 20 10.32 -19.49 3.11
CA GLY A 20 11.53 -19.86 3.84
C GLY A 20 12.56 -18.72 3.91
N LEU A 21 13.06 -18.42 5.10
CA LEU A 21 14.18 -17.50 5.32
C LEU A 21 15.36 -18.26 5.91
N ASN A 22 16.52 -18.11 5.28
CA ASN A 22 17.78 -18.73 5.68
C ASN A 22 18.87 -17.66 5.76
N LEU A 23 18.96 -17.00 6.91
CA LEU A 23 19.96 -15.96 7.16
C LEU A 23 21.29 -16.57 7.54
N TRP A 24 22.36 -16.06 6.93
CA TRP A 24 23.73 -16.40 7.28
C TRP A 24 24.40 -15.19 7.90
N LEU A 25 24.45 -15.15 9.24
CA LEU A 25 25.03 -14.04 9.99
C LEU A 25 26.47 -14.39 10.36
N THR A 26 27.44 -13.82 9.63
CA THR A 26 28.86 -14.06 9.89
C THR A 26 29.30 -13.30 11.13
N LEU A 27 29.98 -13.95 12.08
CA LEU A 27 30.43 -13.33 13.33
C LEU A 27 31.66 -12.44 13.09
N LYS A 28 31.84 -11.41 13.93
CA LYS A 28 33.05 -10.57 13.94
C LYS A 28 34.30 -11.38 14.27
N SER A 29 34.16 -12.37 15.16
CA SER A 29 35.19 -13.33 15.55
C SER A 29 34.56 -14.66 15.93
N GLU A 30 35.24 -15.78 15.65
CA GLU A 30 34.81 -17.11 16.10
C GLU A 30 34.65 -17.20 17.64
N LYS A 31 35.37 -16.35 18.37
CA LYS A 31 35.31 -16.26 19.84
C LYS A 31 34.01 -15.62 20.35
N ASP A 32 33.24 -14.96 19.48
CA ASP A 32 31.97 -14.34 19.86
C ASP A 32 30.84 -15.37 19.98
N MET A 33 30.99 -16.58 19.38
CA MET A 33 29.93 -17.59 19.36
C MET A 33 29.44 -18.04 20.75
N PRO A 34 30.31 -18.35 21.72
CA PRO A 34 29.86 -18.74 23.05
C PRO A 34 29.06 -17.64 23.77
N GLU A 35 29.48 -16.37 23.61
CA GLU A 35 28.79 -15.23 24.22
C GLU A 35 27.45 -14.96 23.53
N LEU A 36 27.41 -15.04 22.20
CA LEU A 36 26.19 -14.92 21.41
C LEU A 36 25.16 -16.00 21.80
N LEU A 37 25.58 -17.25 21.95
CA LEU A 37 24.70 -18.33 22.40
C LEU A 37 24.20 -18.11 23.84
N ARG A 38 25.02 -17.53 24.73
CA ARG A 38 24.61 -17.15 26.09
C ARG A 38 23.56 -16.05 26.06
N VAL A 39 23.74 -15.04 25.22
CA VAL A 39 22.76 -13.96 24.99
C VAL A 39 21.43 -14.54 24.49
N ILE A 40 21.45 -15.34 23.43
CA ILE A 40 20.25 -15.97 22.85
C ILE A 40 19.54 -16.84 23.90
N THR A 41 20.30 -17.64 24.66
CA THR A 41 19.73 -18.49 25.73
C THR A 41 19.09 -17.66 26.84
N SER A 42 19.71 -16.54 27.24
CA SER A 42 19.15 -15.63 28.26
C SER A 42 17.86 -14.94 27.80
N GLN A 43 17.73 -14.69 26.50
CA GLN A 43 16.55 -14.05 25.90
C GLN A 43 15.51 -15.06 25.38
N ARG A 44 15.76 -16.36 25.52
CA ARG A 44 14.94 -17.43 24.94
C ARG A 44 13.45 -17.27 25.23
N ASN A 45 13.07 -16.99 26.48
CA ASN A 45 11.66 -16.84 26.83
C ASN A 45 11.01 -15.64 26.14
N ALA A 46 11.73 -14.52 26.00
CA ALA A 46 11.24 -13.34 25.31
C ALA A 46 11.11 -13.60 23.79
N ILE A 47 12.08 -14.28 23.20
CA ILE A 47 12.06 -14.68 21.79
C ILE A 47 10.91 -15.66 21.53
N ASP A 48 10.80 -16.73 22.31
CA ASP A 48 9.73 -17.74 22.17
C ASP A 48 8.34 -17.12 22.37
N PHE A 49 8.20 -16.19 23.33
CA PHE A 49 6.94 -15.46 23.53
C PHE A 49 6.61 -14.59 22.32
N ALA A 50 7.56 -13.81 21.83
CA ALA A 50 7.34 -12.92 20.70
C ALA A 50 6.99 -13.67 19.41
N LEU A 51 7.74 -14.74 19.08
CA LEU A 51 7.49 -15.57 17.89
C LEU A 51 6.08 -16.18 17.90
N LYS A 52 5.59 -16.62 19.07
CA LYS A 52 4.23 -17.16 19.21
C LYS A 52 3.14 -16.11 19.00
N ASN A 53 3.39 -14.87 19.42
CA ASN A 53 2.42 -13.77 19.33
C ASN A 53 2.43 -13.05 17.97
N LEU A 54 3.33 -13.42 17.05
CA LEU A 54 3.32 -12.90 15.69
C LEU A 54 2.31 -13.61 14.79
N HIS A 55 1.89 -14.83 15.17
CA HIS A 55 0.89 -15.63 14.46
C HIS A 55 1.16 -15.86 12.96
N ASN A 56 2.37 -15.61 12.47
CA ASN A 56 2.81 -15.87 11.10
C ASN A 56 4.13 -16.65 11.04
N VAL A 57 4.61 -17.19 12.18
CA VAL A 57 5.86 -17.98 12.27
C VAL A 57 5.53 -19.45 12.51
N HIS A 58 5.86 -20.33 11.56
CA HIS A 58 5.75 -21.78 11.75
C HIS A 58 6.83 -22.29 12.68
N PHE A 59 8.07 -21.87 12.43
CA PHE A 59 9.19 -22.10 13.33
C PHE A 59 10.33 -21.11 13.10
N ALA A 60 11.17 -20.94 14.13
CA ALA A 60 12.45 -20.27 14.06
C ALA A 60 13.52 -21.11 14.76
N ARG A 61 14.73 -21.15 14.18
CA ARG A 61 15.89 -21.83 14.75
C ARG A 61 17.14 -20.97 14.57
N PHE A 62 17.91 -20.86 15.64
CA PHE A 62 19.26 -20.30 15.65
C PHE A 62 20.25 -21.46 15.67
N VAL A 63 21.03 -21.61 14.60
CA VAL A 63 21.91 -22.76 14.38
C VAL A 63 23.35 -22.27 14.18
N PRO A 64 24.26 -22.48 15.14
CA PRO A 64 25.67 -22.15 14.94
C PRO A 64 26.30 -23.15 13.97
N THR A 65 27.16 -22.67 13.06
CA THR A 65 27.94 -23.56 12.20
C THR A 65 29.02 -24.31 12.99
N PRO A 66 29.44 -25.51 12.56
CA PRO A 66 30.46 -26.28 13.26
C PRO A 66 31.81 -25.55 13.44
N ASP A 67 32.15 -24.65 12.51
CA ASP A 67 33.34 -23.81 12.57
C ASP A 67 33.19 -22.54 13.41
N SER A 68 32.02 -22.33 14.04
CA SER A 68 31.69 -21.17 14.88
C SER A 68 31.83 -19.81 14.20
N LYS A 69 31.87 -19.76 12.86
CA LYS A 69 32.00 -18.51 12.09
C LYS A 69 30.67 -17.87 11.75
N VAL A 70 29.60 -18.65 11.66
CA VAL A 70 28.30 -18.19 11.18
C VAL A 70 27.21 -18.64 12.15
N LEU A 71 26.31 -17.73 12.48
CA LEU A 71 25.02 -18.05 13.08
C LEU A 71 23.97 -18.08 11.96
N GLN A 72 23.38 -19.25 11.74
CA GLN A 72 22.25 -19.37 10.83
C GLN A 72 20.95 -19.06 11.57
N VAL A 73 20.06 -18.28 10.94
CA VAL A 73 18.68 -18.11 11.40
C VAL A 73 17.77 -18.68 10.33
N ILE A 74 17.12 -19.78 10.68
CA ILE A 74 16.28 -20.56 9.78
C ILE A 74 14.84 -20.42 10.25
N THR A 75 13.98 -19.88 9.39
CA THR A 75 12.57 -19.65 9.70
C THR A 75 11.67 -20.03 8.54
N ALA A 76 10.51 -20.62 8.86
CA ALA A 76 9.38 -20.75 7.95
C ALA A 76 8.24 -19.87 8.47
N PHE A 77 7.62 -19.10 7.58
CA PHE A 77 6.66 -18.06 7.95
C PHE A 77 5.63 -17.81 6.84
N ASP A 78 4.49 -17.21 7.18
CA ASP A 78 3.45 -16.84 6.22
C ASP A 78 3.68 -15.44 5.67
N GLY A 79 3.40 -15.27 4.38
CA GLY A 79 3.43 -13.97 3.72
C GLY A 79 4.80 -13.55 3.15
N GLU A 80 4.91 -12.26 2.87
CA GLU A 80 6.09 -11.64 2.25
C GLU A 80 7.24 -11.41 3.26
N LEU A 81 8.47 -11.58 2.79
CA LEU A 81 9.68 -11.49 3.62
C LEU A 81 9.79 -10.14 4.35
N ASP A 82 9.61 -9.02 3.66
CA ASP A 82 9.84 -7.69 4.23
C ASP A 82 8.84 -7.37 5.35
N ALA A 83 7.57 -7.72 5.12
CA ALA A 83 6.51 -7.55 6.12
C ALA A 83 6.79 -8.39 7.37
N TYR A 84 7.18 -9.65 7.15
CA TYR A 84 7.58 -10.57 8.21
C TYR A 84 8.76 -10.04 9.04
N ILE A 85 9.83 -9.55 8.38
CA ILE A 85 11.01 -9.02 9.07
C ILE A 85 10.65 -7.79 9.91
N LEU A 86 9.77 -6.92 9.42
CA LEU A 86 9.33 -5.75 10.18
C LEU A 86 8.48 -6.11 11.40
N ASP A 87 7.61 -7.12 11.28
CA ASP A 87 6.88 -7.66 12.42
C ASP A 87 7.84 -8.29 13.45
N PHE A 88 8.96 -8.86 12.99
CA PHE A 88 10.04 -9.34 13.86
C PHE A 88 10.76 -8.21 14.60
N VAL A 89 11.11 -7.12 13.92
CA VAL A 89 11.71 -5.92 14.54
C VAL A 89 10.82 -5.41 15.68
N LEU A 90 9.52 -5.40 15.45
CA LEU A 90 8.48 -5.07 16.41
C LEU A 90 8.50 -5.98 17.66
N ALA A 91 8.63 -7.28 17.45
CA ALA A 91 8.46 -8.28 18.49
C ALA A 91 9.74 -8.51 19.31
N ILE A 92 10.90 -8.49 18.63
CA ILE A 92 12.20 -8.86 19.21
C ILE A 92 13.35 -7.95 18.79
N GLY A 93 13.08 -6.70 18.40
CA GLY A 93 14.11 -5.75 17.93
C GLY A 93 15.28 -5.60 18.90
N LYS A 94 14.99 -5.43 20.20
CA LYS A 94 16.03 -5.35 21.25
C LYS A 94 16.89 -6.60 21.32
N GLN A 95 16.30 -7.78 21.16
CA GLN A 95 17.04 -9.04 21.16
C GLN A 95 17.89 -9.17 19.90
N PHE A 96 17.40 -8.69 18.75
CA PHE A 96 18.19 -8.62 17.53
C PHE A 96 19.36 -7.67 17.65
N ASP A 97 19.19 -6.50 18.27
CA ASP A 97 20.30 -5.57 18.52
C ASP A 97 21.44 -6.27 19.28
N MET A 98 21.10 -7.02 20.34
CA MET A 98 22.08 -7.81 21.10
C MET A 98 22.74 -8.91 20.27
N ILE A 99 22.01 -9.55 19.35
CA ILE A 99 22.58 -10.55 18.43
C ILE A 99 23.55 -9.87 17.46
N LEU A 100 23.12 -8.78 16.84
CA LEU A 100 23.85 -8.06 15.79
C LEU A 100 25.11 -7.37 16.29
N GLU A 101 25.23 -7.08 17.60
CA GLU A 101 26.48 -6.65 18.23
C GLU A 101 27.65 -7.60 17.97
N HIS A 102 27.38 -8.89 17.76
CA HIS A 102 28.39 -9.92 17.47
C HIS A 102 28.57 -10.20 15.96
N ILE A 103 27.75 -9.60 15.09
CA ILE A 103 27.69 -9.93 13.66
C ILE A 103 28.51 -8.92 12.83
N GLN A 104 29.28 -9.45 11.89
CA GLN A 104 30.07 -8.68 10.94
C GLN A 104 29.14 -7.96 9.95
N GLY A 105 29.46 -6.69 9.64
CA GLY A 105 28.70 -5.90 8.67
C GLY A 105 27.48 -5.18 9.25
N TRP A 106 27.19 -5.34 10.55
CA TRP A 106 26.23 -4.52 11.29
C TRP A 106 26.95 -3.67 12.37
N PRO A 107 26.59 -2.38 12.50
CA PRO A 107 25.76 -1.59 11.59
C PRO A 107 26.44 -1.43 10.21
N PRO A 108 25.68 -1.13 9.13
CA PRO A 108 26.26 -0.94 7.80
C PRO A 108 27.31 0.18 7.80
N LYS A 109 28.34 0.10 6.94
CA LYS A 109 29.45 1.08 6.94
C LYS A 109 29.01 2.54 6.70
N ASN A 110 27.85 2.71 6.09
CA ASN A 110 27.19 3.97 5.76
C ASN A 110 26.16 4.42 6.81
N ALA A 111 26.05 3.72 7.94
CA ALA A 111 25.19 4.11 9.06
C ALA A 111 25.63 5.48 9.62
N GLN A 112 24.79 6.50 9.45
CA GLN A 112 24.98 7.77 10.14
C GLN A 112 24.56 7.62 11.60
N VAL A 113 25.53 7.43 12.47
CA VAL A 113 25.29 7.45 13.93
C VAL A 113 25.08 8.92 14.31
N ASN A 114 23.84 9.28 14.65
CA ASN A 114 23.56 10.58 15.25
C ASN A 114 24.44 10.75 16.50
N GLN A 115 25.30 11.77 16.51
CA GLN A 115 26.18 12.07 17.65
C GLN A 115 25.30 12.43 18.86
N GLY A 116 25.03 11.44 19.72
CA GLY A 116 24.24 11.60 20.95
C GLY A 116 23.41 10.37 21.35
N ALA A 117 23.06 9.49 20.41
CA ALA A 117 22.31 8.26 20.69
C ALA A 117 23.27 7.08 20.78
N GLY A 118 23.49 6.54 21.99
CA GLY A 118 24.22 5.29 22.15
C GLY A 118 23.48 4.14 21.45
N THR A 119 24.21 3.34 20.68
CA THR A 119 23.79 2.13 19.92
C THR A 119 22.87 2.34 18.70
N TYR A 120 23.23 1.69 17.58
CA TYR A 120 22.47 1.68 16.31
C TYR A 120 21.47 0.52 16.34
N SER A 121 20.18 0.82 16.56
CA SER A 121 19.12 -0.19 16.72
C SER A 121 18.38 -0.49 15.42
N VAL A 122 17.99 -1.75 15.22
CA VAL A 122 17.13 -2.18 14.10
C VAL A 122 15.75 -1.50 14.12
N LYS A 123 15.31 -1.05 15.30
CA LYS A 123 14.01 -0.41 15.48
C LYS A 123 13.98 1.00 14.90
N ASP A 124 15.07 1.73 15.08
CA ASP A 124 15.24 3.10 14.58
C ASP A 124 15.75 3.12 13.12
N HIS A 125 16.30 2.01 12.66
CA HIS A 125 16.86 1.84 11.31
C HIS A 125 16.30 0.60 10.56
N PRO A 126 14.96 0.51 10.38
CA PRO A 126 14.33 -0.68 9.81
C PRO A 126 14.64 -0.88 8.32
N ALA A 127 14.89 0.20 7.56
CA ALA A 127 15.21 0.11 6.13
C ALA A 127 16.62 -0.48 5.93
N GLU A 128 17.59 -0.01 6.70
CA GLU A 128 18.95 -0.54 6.69
C GLU A 128 19.01 -1.98 7.21
N PHE A 129 18.17 -2.31 8.20
CA PHE A 129 18.03 -3.68 8.66
C PHE A 129 17.45 -4.61 7.58
N LEU A 130 16.39 -4.21 6.88
CA LEU A 130 15.84 -4.98 5.76
C LEU A 130 16.90 -5.22 4.67
N GLU A 131 17.64 -4.19 4.26
CA GLU A 131 18.72 -4.32 3.29
C GLU A 131 19.81 -5.31 3.77
N PHE A 132 20.20 -5.22 5.03
CA PHE A 132 21.13 -6.16 5.65
C PHE A 132 20.58 -7.61 5.59
N ILE A 133 19.31 -7.80 5.89
CA ILE A 133 18.65 -9.12 5.83
C ILE A 133 18.64 -9.67 4.41
N HIS A 134 18.26 -8.88 3.40
CA HIS A 134 18.30 -9.33 2.00
C HIS A 134 19.70 -9.77 1.57
N ASN A 135 20.72 -9.01 1.94
CA ASN A 135 22.12 -9.30 1.59
C ASN A 135 22.64 -10.59 2.25
N ASN A 136 22.10 -10.96 3.42
CA ASN A 136 22.51 -12.14 4.18
C ASN A 136 21.55 -13.33 4.05
N ASN A 137 20.42 -13.19 3.34
CA ASN A 137 19.46 -14.25 3.10
C ASN A 137 19.89 -15.16 1.93
N GLN A 138 20.28 -16.39 2.24
CA GLN A 138 20.66 -17.36 1.21
C GLN A 138 19.46 -18.01 0.51
N SER A 139 18.24 -17.93 1.07
CA SER A 139 17.02 -18.40 0.39
C SER A 139 16.63 -17.50 -0.79
N TYR A 140 17.03 -16.22 -0.77
CA TYR A 140 16.65 -15.23 -1.79
C TYR A 140 17.56 -15.21 -3.02
N LYS A 141 18.70 -15.93 -2.99
CA LYS A 141 19.59 -16.08 -4.16
C LYS A 141 18.99 -17.07 -5.16
N GLY A 142 17.95 -16.60 -5.85
CA GLY A 142 17.49 -17.04 -7.16
C GLY A 142 17.15 -18.52 -7.32
N LYS A 143 15.92 -18.79 -7.77
CA LYS A 143 15.46 -20.04 -8.42
C LYS A 143 16.30 -20.45 -9.67
N LYS A 144 17.54 -19.96 -9.84
CA LYS A 144 18.47 -20.30 -10.92
C LYS A 144 19.76 -21.01 -10.45
N ASP A 145 20.12 -20.96 -9.16
CA ASP A 145 21.40 -21.52 -8.65
C ASP A 145 21.26 -22.49 -7.45
N GLY A 146 20.11 -23.16 -7.29
CA GLY A 146 19.98 -24.27 -6.33
C GLY A 146 19.82 -23.86 -4.86
N GLY A 147 19.10 -22.77 -4.57
CA GLY A 147 18.64 -22.46 -3.21
C GLY A 147 17.83 -23.62 -2.61
N VAL A 148 18.04 -23.92 -1.32
CA VAL A 148 17.32 -24.97 -0.60
C VAL A 148 16.00 -24.40 -0.07
N GLU A 149 14.89 -24.91 -0.59
CA GLU A 149 13.56 -24.62 -0.04
C GLU A 149 13.45 -25.27 1.34
N LEU A 150 13.15 -24.46 2.36
CA LEU A 150 13.02 -24.96 3.72
C LEU A 150 11.71 -25.75 3.84
N PHE A 151 11.83 -26.99 4.30
CA PHE A 151 10.67 -27.86 4.51
C PHE A 151 9.74 -27.28 5.60
N SER A 152 8.48 -27.04 5.24
CA SER A 152 7.39 -26.78 6.19
C SER A 152 6.59 -28.07 6.41
N ALA A 153 6.25 -28.36 7.67
CA ALA A 153 5.36 -29.48 8.00
C ALA A 153 3.91 -29.21 7.59
N TYR A 154 3.56 -27.94 7.34
CA TYR A 154 2.24 -27.47 6.95
C TYR A 154 2.37 -26.56 5.71
N PRO A 155 2.75 -27.10 4.54
CA PRO A 155 3.02 -26.29 3.34
C PRO A 155 1.77 -25.61 2.76
N GLU A 156 0.58 -26.09 3.16
CA GLU A 156 -0.73 -25.67 2.64
C GLU A 156 -1.59 -24.94 3.70
N GLN A 157 -1.09 -24.73 4.92
CA GLN A 157 -1.84 -24.07 5.99
C GLN A 157 -1.07 -22.88 6.55
N THR A 158 -1.76 -21.78 6.84
CA THR A 158 -1.14 -20.66 7.56
C THR A 158 -1.00 -21.01 9.04
N VAL A 159 -0.08 -20.36 9.75
CA VAL A 159 0.03 -20.41 11.21
C VAL A 159 -1.27 -19.95 11.86
N ILE A 160 -1.95 -18.97 11.27
CA ILE A 160 -3.24 -18.47 11.75
C ILE A 160 -4.29 -19.60 11.69
N ASP A 161 -4.33 -20.39 10.61
CA ASP A 161 -5.21 -21.57 10.50
C ASP A 161 -4.87 -22.66 11.52
N ILE A 162 -3.57 -22.87 11.80
CA ILE A 162 -3.11 -23.88 12.76
C ILE A 162 -3.46 -23.48 14.20
N VAL A 163 -3.28 -22.20 14.55
CA VAL A 163 -3.56 -21.67 15.89
C VAL A 163 -5.07 -21.54 16.13
N GLY A 164 -5.83 -21.19 15.08
CA GLY A 164 -7.26 -20.98 15.12
C GLY A 164 -7.69 -19.59 15.59
N ALA A 165 -8.93 -19.22 15.26
CA ALA A 165 -9.47 -17.86 15.44
C ALA A 165 -9.75 -17.45 16.91
N SER A 166 -9.84 -18.40 17.84
CA SER A 166 -10.24 -18.14 19.24
C SER A 166 -9.07 -17.83 20.19
N ALA A 167 -7.84 -17.70 19.68
CA ALA A 167 -6.71 -17.36 20.54
C ALA A 167 -6.82 -15.89 21.02
N ILE A 168 -6.75 -15.71 22.33
CA ILE A 168 -6.88 -14.39 22.97
C ILE A 168 -5.63 -13.56 22.65
N VAL A 169 -5.80 -12.53 21.82
CA VAL A 169 -4.75 -11.53 21.59
C VAL A 169 -4.65 -10.61 22.80
N PRO A 170 -3.45 -10.32 23.32
CA PRO A 170 -3.27 -9.33 24.39
C PRO A 170 -3.88 -7.98 23.99
N LYS A 171 -4.62 -7.34 24.90
CA LYS A 171 -5.15 -5.99 24.71
C LYS A 171 -4.02 -5.05 24.29
N ALA A 172 -4.19 -4.35 23.17
CA ALA A 172 -3.25 -3.34 22.74
C ALA A 172 -3.09 -2.27 23.83
N SER A 173 -1.83 -1.95 24.15
CA SER A 173 -1.52 -0.92 25.15
C SER A 173 -1.88 0.46 24.60
N GLU A 174 -2.48 1.29 25.45
CA GLU A 174 -2.75 2.68 25.11
C GLU A 174 -1.41 3.42 24.86
N PRO A 175 -1.26 4.09 23.70
CA PRO A 175 -0.05 4.85 23.41
C PRO A 175 0.18 6.01 24.39
N VAL A 176 1.44 6.36 24.59
CA VAL A 176 1.82 7.58 25.33
C VAL A 176 1.42 8.80 24.49
N PRO A 177 0.59 9.71 25.02
CA PRO A 177 0.20 10.90 24.28
C PRO A 177 1.39 11.83 24.00
N VAL A 178 1.43 12.45 22.82
CA VAL A 178 2.44 13.43 22.43
C VAL A 178 1.82 14.79 22.09
N ALA A 179 2.59 15.85 22.24
CA ALA A 179 2.20 17.19 21.81
C ALA A 179 2.30 17.29 20.28
N VAL A 180 1.30 17.92 19.65
CA VAL A 180 1.26 18.16 18.20
C VAL A 180 0.96 19.64 17.97
N ASN A 181 1.77 20.30 17.15
CA ASN A 181 1.52 21.70 16.78
C ASN A 181 0.40 21.75 15.73
N ARG A 182 -0.85 21.94 16.18
CA ARG A 182 -2.03 21.99 15.32
C ARG A 182 -2.03 23.13 14.30
N GLU A 183 -1.33 24.22 14.59
CA GLU A 183 -1.19 25.33 13.64
C GLU A 183 -0.27 25.00 12.47
N ASP A 184 0.62 24.01 12.65
CA ASP A 184 1.51 23.54 11.59
C ASP A 184 0.90 22.39 10.78
N VAL A 185 -0.12 21.70 11.30
CA VAL A 185 -0.80 20.63 10.57
C VAL A 185 -1.88 21.23 9.67
N GLN A 186 -1.96 20.81 8.41
CA GLN A 186 -3.05 21.22 7.54
C GLN A 186 -4.41 20.71 8.06
N SER A 187 -5.46 21.48 7.81
CA SER A 187 -6.82 21.16 8.26
C SER A 187 -7.33 19.82 7.71
N ASN A 188 -8.40 19.30 8.31
CA ASN A 188 -9.06 18.03 7.91
C ASN A 188 -8.23 16.75 8.15
N ILE A 189 -6.98 16.85 8.61
CA ILE A 189 -6.10 15.72 8.95
C ILE A 189 -6.43 15.17 10.34
N LEU A 190 -6.22 15.96 11.41
CA LEU A 190 -6.41 15.50 12.80
C LEU A 190 -7.87 15.53 13.23
N ARG A 191 -8.62 16.49 12.70
CA ARG A 191 -10.06 16.62 12.93
C ARG A 191 -10.82 16.46 11.62
N SER A 192 -11.84 15.60 11.62
CA SER A 192 -12.80 15.58 10.52
C SER A 192 -13.67 16.83 10.59
N VAL A 193 -13.73 17.59 9.50
CA VAL A 193 -14.62 18.74 9.41
C VAL A 193 -15.74 18.40 8.44
N ALA A 194 -16.96 18.40 8.95
CA ALA A 194 -18.15 18.13 8.17
C ALA A 194 -18.40 19.27 7.18
N ARG A 195 -18.17 19.03 5.88
CA ARG A 195 -18.49 19.95 4.78
C ARG A 195 -19.44 19.32 3.78
N HIS A 196 -20.28 20.11 3.11
CA HIS A 196 -21.24 19.58 2.13
C HIS A 196 -20.66 19.39 0.74
N PHE A 197 -19.68 20.20 0.35
CA PHE A 197 -19.10 20.18 -0.99
C PHE A 197 -17.58 20.17 -0.92
N ALA A 198 -16.97 19.51 -1.90
CA ALA A 198 -15.53 19.55 -2.10
C ALA A 198 -15.18 19.66 -3.59
N CYS A 199 -14.05 20.28 -3.88
CA CYS A 199 -13.44 20.33 -5.21
C CYS A 199 -11.97 19.91 -5.08
N HIS A 200 -11.54 18.98 -5.92
CA HIS A 200 -10.18 18.46 -5.94
C HIS A 200 -9.55 18.72 -7.31
N LEU A 201 -8.43 19.43 -7.32
CA LEU A 201 -7.74 19.90 -8.52
C LEU A 201 -6.35 19.30 -8.60
N GLY A 202 -6.10 18.48 -9.62
CA GLY A 202 -4.76 18.04 -9.99
C GLY A 202 -4.11 19.08 -10.89
N LEU A 203 -2.89 19.50 -10.57
CA LEU A 203 -2.15 20.52 -11.31
C LEU A 203 -0.78 20.00 -11.75
N GLU A 204 -0.36 20.38 -12.95
CA GLU A 204 0.99 20.17 -13.48
C GLU A 204 1.81 21.46 -13.37
N ILE A 205 3.05 21.35 -12.90
CA ILE A 205 3.95 22.50 -12.73
C ILE A 205 4.64 22.82 -14.06
N GLY A 206 4.37 23.99 -14.63
CA GLY A 206 5.08 24.51 -15.81
C GLY A 206 6.43 25.14 -15.49
N SER A 207 6.57 25.81 -14.33
CA SER A 207 7.81 26.48 -13.91
C SER A 207 8.07 26.34 -12.41
N LEU A 208 9.33 26.11 -12.03
CA LEU A 208 9.77 26.01 -10.64
C LEU A 208 9.48 27.31 -9.86
N ASP A 209 9.95 28.44 -10.39
CA ASP A 209 9.86 29.72 -9.70
C ASP A 209 8.39 30.12 -9.55
N ALA A 210 7.59 29.93 -10.60
CA ALA A 210 6.17 30.27 -10.60
C ALA A 210 5.38 29.37 -9.63
N ALA A 211 5.66 28.06 -9.57
CA ALA A 211 5.05 27.17 -8.60
C ALA A 211 5.41 27.50 -7.15
N ARG A 212 6.63 28.00 -6.89
CA ARG A 212 6.98 28.49 -5.54
C ARG A 212 6.21 29.76 -5.19
N THR A 213 6.08 30.69 -6.12
CA THR A 213 5.28 31.90 -5.89
C THR A 213 3.81 31.56 -5.65
N PHE A 214 3.24 30.59 -6.38
CA PHE A 214 1.90 30.07 -6.12
C PHE A 214 1.76 29.51 -4.68
N ILE A 215 2.74 28.71 -4.23
CA ILE A 215 2.71 28.20 -2.84
C ILE A 215 2.85 29.34 -1.83
N GLN A 216 3.70 30.34 -2.09
CA GLN A 216 3.83 31.53 -1.22
C GLN A 216 2.52 32.31 -1.14
N GLU A 217 1.82 32.47 -2.26
CA GLU A 217 0.52 33.12 -2.34
C GLU A 217 -0.53 32.37 -1.50
N LEU A 218 -0.54 31.03 -1.55
CA LEU A 218 -1.43 30.20 -0.73
C LEU A 218 -1.04 30.15 0.76
N LEU A 219 0.14 30.63 1.14
CA LEU A 219 0.60 30.71 2.53
C LEU A 219 0.34 32.07 3.16
N ASP A 220 0.00 33.10 2.39
CA ASP A 220 -0.32 34.42 2.93
C ASP A 220 -1.75 34.42 3.50
N GLU A 221 -1.88 34.50 4.82
CA GLU A 221 -3.18 34.56 5.51
C GLU A 221 -4.02 35.77 5.11
N ASN A 222 -3.40 36.82 4.52
CA ASN A 222 -4.13 37.97 4.00
C ASN A 222 -4.70 37.75 2.60
N ASN A 223 -4.32 36.65 1.94
CA ASN A 223 -4.88 36.31 0.65
C ASN A 223 -6.32 35.80 0.80
N ALA A 224 -7.13 36.07 -0.22
CA ALA A 224 -8.50 35.58 -0.32
C ALA A 224 -8.58 34.06 -0.23
N LEU A 225 -7.52 33.37 -0.68
CA LEU A 225 -7.39 31.93 -0.64
C LEU A 225 -6.05 31.53 0.01
N HIS A 226 -6.10 30.81 1.13
CA HIS A 226 -4.89 30.31 1.81
C HIS A 226 -5.09 28.91 2.39
N VAL A 227 -3.99 28.19 2.59
CA VAL A 227 -3.98 26.84 3.20
C VAL A 227 -4.52 26.92 4.62
N SER A 228 -5.53 26.12 4.90
CA SER A 228 -6.14 26.05 6.22
C SER A 228 -5.36 25.10 7.12
N THR A 229 -5.19 25.49 8.38
CA THR A 229 -4.49 24.68 9.41
C THR A 229 -5.50 23.96 10.31
N ASP A 230 -5.07 23.03 11.16
CA ASP A 230 -5.93 22.34 12.13
C ASP A 230 -6.00 23.06 13.48
N LYS A 231 -5.71 24.37 13.48
CA LYS A 231 -5.84 25.25 14.64
C LYS A 231 -7.24 25.13 15.25
N THR A 232 -7.37 25.31 16.56
CA THR A 232 -8.70 25.28 17.17
C THR A 232 -9.47 26.52 16.76
N TRP A 233 -10.67 26.35 16.19
CA TRP A 233 -11.63 27.42 15.90
C TRP A 233 -12.89 27.23 16.73
N ASP A 234 -13.64 28.32 16.91
CA ASP A 234 -14.96 28.28 17.53
C ASP A 234 -15.88 27.38 16.70
N VAL A 235 -16.62 26.50 17.39
CA VAL A 235 -17.55 25.59 16.73
C VAL A 235 -18.79 26.35 16.23
N GLU A 236 -19.09 27.50 16.84
CA GLU A 236 -20.19 28.39 16.40
C GLU A 236 -19.80 29.27 15.21
N ASP A 237 -18.50 29.41 14.92
CA ASP A 237 -17.96 30.21 13.81
C ASP A 237 -16.87 29.42 13.05
N PRO A 238 -17.26 28.34 12.33
CA PRO A 238 -16.31 27.57 11.54
C PRO A 238 -15.78 28.38 10.36
N PRO A 239 -14.55 28.12 9.88
CA PRO A 239 -14.02 28.83 8.72
C PRO A 239 -14.94 28.65 7.50
N GLU A 240 -15.03 29.64 6.62
CA GLU A 240 -15.91 29.61 5.44
C GLU A 240 -15.59 28.44 4.51
N TYR A 241 -14.30 28.16 4.35
CA TYR A 241 -13.78 27.05 3.56
C TYR A 241 -12.62 26.37 4.28
N LEU A 242 -12.20 25.22 3.76
CA LEU A 242 -10.92 24.60 4.08
C LEU A 242 -10.16 24.38 2.79
N LEU A 243 -8.87 24.71 2.78
CA LEU A 243 -7.96 24.40 1.68
C LEU A 243 -6.79 23.56 2.16
N ASN A 244 -6.53 22.49 1.42
CA ASN A 244 -5.39 21.61 1.61
C ASN A 244 -4.57 21.51 0.32
N ILE A 245 -3.26 21.35 0.47
CA ILE A 245 -2.32 21.15 -0.64
C ILE A 245 -1.39 19.96 -0.37
N GLY A 246 -1.20 19.12 -1.38
CA GLY A 246 -0.30 17.97 -1.35
C GLY A 246 0.47 17.83 -2.64
N PHE A 247 1.60 17.13 -2.59
CA PHE A 247 2.51 17.00 -3.73
C PHE A 247 2.79 15.53 -4.03
N THR A 248 2.76 15.15 -5.30
CA THR A 248 3.32 13.85 -5.69
C THR A 248 4.85 13.88 -5.58
N TYR A 249 5.51 12.73 -5.57
CA TYR A 249 6.98 12.70 -5.60
C TYR A 249 7.54 13.40 -6.86
N ARG A 250 6.81 13.32 -7.98
CA ARG A 250 7.12 14.05 -9.23
C ARG A 250 7.06 15.57 -9.02
N GLY A 251 6.02 16.05 -8.33
CA GLY A 251 5.87 17.46 -7.97
C GLY A 251 6.96 17.95 -7.03
N LEU A 252 7.25 17.22 -5.94
CA LEU A 252 8.35 17.56 -5.02
C LEU A 252 9.71 17.59 -5.72
N SER A 253 9.96 16.63 -6.62
CA SER A 253 11.19 16.59 -7.41
C SER A 253 11.30 17.80 -8.33
N THR A 254 10.19 18.22 -8.94
CA THR A 254 10.14 19.47 -9.73
C THR A 254 10.43 20.69 -8.87
N LEU A 255 9.87 20.75 -7.67
CA LEU A 255 10.05 21.84 -6.69
C LEU A 255 11.46 21.90 -6.08
N GLY A 256 12.32 20.93 -6.41
CA GLY A 256 13.75 20.99 -6.11
C GLY A 256 14.13 20.55 -4.70
N ILE A 257 13.37 19.65 -4.06
CA ILE A 257 13.76 19.08 -2.73
C ILE A 257 15.23 18.63 -2.70
N THR A 258 15.86 18.63 -1.53
CA THR A 258 17.32 18.39 -1.44
C THR A 258 17.71 16.96 -1.84
N GLU A 259 19.00 16.76 -2.14
CA GLU A 259 19.50 15.40 -2.39
C GLU A 259 19.38 14.49 -1.17
N GLN A 260 19.53 15.05 0.03
CA GLN A 260 19.30 14.35 1.28
C GLN A 260 17.87 13.81 1.36
N ASP A 261 16.87 14.68 1.16
CA ASP A 261 15.46 14.30 1.23
C ASP A 261 15.10 13.28 0.14
N ARG A 262 15.57 13.48 -1.10
CA ARG A 262 15.37 12.49 -2.19
C ARG A 262 15.91 11.12 -1.81
N ASN A 263 17.11 11.08 -1.22
CA ASN A 263 17.71 9.82 -0.80
C ASN A 263 16.97 9.21 0.40
N ALA A 264 16.44 10.02 1.31
CA ALA A 264 15.61 9.56 2.41
C ALA A 264 14.30 8.94 1.92
N PHE A 265 13.56 9.61 1.03
CA PHE A 265 12.36 9.04 0.38
C PHE A 265 12.67 7.69 -0.28
N LYS A 266 13.80 7.57 -0.99
CA LYS A 266 14.19 6.33 -1.68
C LYS A 266 14.45 5.16 -0.74
N ARG A 267 15.00 5.45 0.45
CA ARG A 267 15.28 4.42 1.45
C ARG A 267 14.02 4.02 2.21
N SER A 268 13.19 4.98 2.58
CA SER A 268 12.16 4.80 3.62
C SER A 268 10.73 4.77 3.09
N PHE A 269 10.45 5.34 1.91
CA PHE A 269 9.08 5.54 1.41
C PHE A 269 8.95 5.19 -0.08
N LYS A 270 9.23 3.92 -0.42
CA LYS A 270 9.28 3.44 -1.82
C LYS A 270 7.94 3.59 -2.54
N SER A 271 6.82 3.23 -1.91
CA SER A 271 5.50 3.36 -2.53
C SER A 271 5.17 4.80 -2.91
N PHE A 272 5.56 5.80 -2.09
CA PHE A 272 5.37 7.21 -2.44
C PHE A 272 6.15 7.63 -3.71
N ILE A 273 7.38 7.13 -3.88
CA ILE A 273 8.19 7.40 -5.08
C ILE A 273 7.59 6.74 -6.32
N ASN A 274 7.18 5.48 -6.18
CA ASN A 274 6.62 4.72 -7.28
C ASN A 274 5.27 5.32 -7.72
N GLY A 275 4.46 5.80 -6.77
CA GLY A 275 3.08 6.18 -7.03
C GLY A 275 2.17 4.96 -7.13
N PRO A 276 0.84 5.18 -7.17
CA PRO A 276 -0.14 4.10 -7.21
C PRO A 276 -0.22 3.40 -8.57
N ASP A 277 0.37 3.99 -9.62
CA ASP A 277 0.20 3.65 -11.03
C ASP A 277 1.41 2.92 -11.65
N ARG A 278 2.45 2.61 -10.87
CA ARG A 278 3.72 2.05 -11.38
C ARG A 278 4.11 0.73 -10.74
N GLY A 279 4.96 -0.03 -11.45
CA GLY A 279 5.48 -1.30 -10.96
C GLY A 279 4.36 -2.32 -10.79
N ASP A 280 4.38 -3.03 -9.66
CA ASP A 280 3.33 -3.98 -9.29
C ASP A 280 2.28 -3.37 -8.33
N SER A 281 2.41 -2.09 -7.94
CA SER A 281 1.44 -1.39 -7.08
C SER A 281 0.00 -1.48 -7.59
N PRO A 282 -0.33 -1.27 -8.88
CA PRO A 282 -1.72 -1.38 -9.35
C PRO A 282 -2.30 -2.78 -9.12
N SER A 283 -1.55 -3.82 -9.53
CA SER A 283 -1.98 -5.21 -9.38
C SER A 283 -2.16 -5.63 -7.91
N ARG A 284 -1.28 -5.15 -7.02
CA ARG A 284 -1.35 -5.41 -5.57
C ARG A 284 -2.54 -4.72 -4.91
N GLN A 285 -3.05 -3.64 -5.50
CA GLN A 285 -4.19 -2.87 -5.01
C GLN A 285 -5.50 -3.20 -5.73
N GLY A 286 -5.50 -4.22 -6.60
CA GLY A 286 -6.69 -4.65 -7.32
C GLY A 286 -7.08 -3.78 -8.54
N ASP A 287 -6.21 -2.85 -8.93
CA ASP A 287 -6.40 -1.96 -10.08
C ASP A 287 -5.89 -2.65 -11.36
N VAL A 288 -6.70 -3.60 -11.83
CA VAL A 288 -6.42 -4.44 -13.00
C VAL A 288 -7.59 -4.44 -13.97
N GLY A 289 -7.35 -4.89 -15.20
CA GLY A 289 -8.39 -4.98 -16.22
C GLY A 289 -8.89 -3.58 -16.60
N ASP A 290 -10.18 -3.34 -16.43
CA ASP A 290 -10.78 -2.05 -16.77
C ASP A 290 -10.52 -0.95 -15.72
N ALA A 291 -10.03 -1.32 -14.52
CA ALA A 291 -9.56 -0.41 -13.47
C ALA A 291 -8.06 -0.10 -13.56
N ASP A 292 -7.37 -0.62 -14.59
CA ASP A 292 -5.93 -0.41 -14.80
C ASP A 292 -5.60 1.10 -14.92
N PRO A 293 -4.45 1.58 -14.38
CA PRO A 293 -4.04 2.98 -14.47
C PRO A 293 -4.00 3.58 -15.86
N TYR A 294 -3.91 2.75 -16.90
CA TYR A 294 -4.06 3.17 -18.28
C TYR A 294 -5.38 3.92 -18.54
N PHE A 295 -6.48 3.50 -17.91
CA PHE A 295 -7.82 4.07 -18.09
C PHE A 295 -8.15 5.20 -17.11
N TRP A 296 -7.25 5.52 -16.19
CA TRP A 296 -7.50 6.56 -15.21
C TRP A 296 -7.61 7.94 -15.86
N GLN A 297 -8.39 8.82 -15.25
CA GLN A 297 -8.59 10.21 -15.63
C GLN A 297 -7.78 11.19 -14.76
N LEU A 298 -7.08 10.68 -13.75
CA LEU A 298 -6.18 11.40 -12.85
C LEU A 298 -5.13 10.42 -12.32
N GLY A 299 -3.85 10.76 -12.42
CA GLY A 299 -2.76 9.79 -12.26
C GLY A 299 -2.64 8.86 -13.46
N GLY A 300 -1.65 7.95 -13.46
CA GLY A 300 -1.41 7.07 -14.60
C GLY A 300 -1.04 7.87 -15.85
N SER A 301 -1.91 7.82 -16.86
CA SER A 301 -1.76 8.59 -18.10
C SER A 301 -1.89 10.11 -17.92
N TYR A 302 -2.42 10.58 -16.79
CA TYR A 302 -2.63 12.00 -16.47
C TYR A 302 -1.77 12.41 -15.26
N PRO A 303 -0.47 12.72 -15.45
CA PRO A 303 0.43 12.95 -14.35
C PRO A 303 0.10 14.22 -13.56
N VAL A 304 0.10 14.11 -12.24
CA VAL A 304 -0.18 15.22 -11.31
C VAL A 304 1.10 15.58 -10.56
N ASP A 305 1.41 16.87 -10.44
CA ASP A 305 2.51 17.37 -9.62
C ASP A 305 2.00 17.87 -8.26
N VAL A 306 0.91 18.63 -8.26
CA VAL A 306 0.30 19.25 -7.07
C VAL A 306 -1.18 18.87 -7.04
N MET A 307 -1.71 18.57 -5.85
CA MET A 307 -3.13 18.40 -5.62
C MET A 307 -3.60 19.47 -4.64
N VAL A 308 -4.64 20.22 -5.01
CA VAL A 308 -5.29 21.19 -4.12
C VAL A 308 -6.73 20.75 -3.89
N SER A 309 -7.16 20.72 -2.64
CA SER A 309 -8.53 20.35 -2.25
C SER A 309 -9.19 21.50 -1.50
N ILE A 310 -10.35 21.94 -1.97
CA ILE A 310 -11.19 22.95 -1.33
C ILE A 310 -12.44 22.26 -0.79
N TYR A 311 -12.84 22.59 0.43
CA TYR A 311 -14.08 22.15 1.04
C TYR A 311 -14.90 23.35 1.50
N ALA A 312 -16.20 23.35 1.21
CA ALA A 312 -17.12 24.42 1.60
C ALA A 312 -18.50 23.84 1.94
N ASP A 313 -19.32 24.63 2.63
CA ASP A 313 -20.71 24.24 2.95
C ASP A 313 -21.73 24.73 1.93
N ASP A 314 -21.36 25.70 1.09
CA ASP A 314 -22.19 26.23 0.00
C ASP A 314 -21.52 25.96 -1.35
N GLN A 315 -22.36 25.60 -2.35
CA GLN A 315 -21.89 25.24 -3.68
C GLN A 315 -21.41 26.45 -4.49
N ASN A 316 -22.04 27.62 -4.35
CA ASN A 316 -21.61 28.82 -5.05
C ASN A 316 -20.28 29.30 -4.50
N THR A 317 -20.11 29.29 -3.17
CA THR A 317 -18.83 29.57 -2.52
C THR A 317 -17.73 28.63 -3.06
N LEU A 318 -18.01 27.33 -3.20
CA LEU A 318 -17.03 26.39 -3.75
C LEU A 318 -16.61 26.78 -5.19
N PHE A 319 -17.57 27.09 -6.07
CA PHE A 319 -17.27 27.47 -7.45
C PHE A 319 -16.52 28.81 -7.56
N GLU A 320 -16.81 29.77 -6.69
CA GLU A 320 -16.08 31.03 -6.61
C GLU A 320 -14.61 30.80 -6.18
N LEU A 321 -14.39 29.97 -5.17
CA LEU A 321 -13.04 29.63 -4.68
C LEU A 321 -12.26 28.81 -5.71
N GLU A 322 -12.90 27.86 -6.39
CA GLU A 322 -12.31 27.11 -7.49
C GLU A 322 -11.88 28.03 -8.63
N SER A 323 -12.73 28.98 -9.03
CA SER A 323 -12.41 29.92 -10.10
C SER A 323 -11.18 30.77 -9.75
N LYS A 324 -11.13 31.30 -8.52
CA LYS A 324 -9.97 32.06 -8.01
C LYS A 324 -8.69 31.22 -7.99
N LEU A 325 -8.79 29.96 -7.56
CA LEU A 325 -7.65 29.05 -7.51
C LEU A 325 -7.13 28.71 -8.91
N LEU A 326 -8.02 28.49 -9.89
CA LEU A 326 -7.65 28.23 -11.27
C LEU A 326 -7.02 29.45 -11.95
N GLU A 327 -7.52 30.66 -11.66
CA GLU A 327 -6.92 31.91 -12.12
C GLU A 327 -5.50 32.07 -11.56
N SER A 328 -5.32 31.96 -10.23
CA SER A 328 -3.99 32.01 -9.59
C SER A 328 -3.06 30.91 -10.13
N ALA A 329 -3.54 29.67 -10.29
CA ALA A 329 -2.74 28.59 -10.87
C ALA A 329 -2.26 28.93 -12.28
N THR A 330 -3.14 29.48 -13.12
CA THR A 330 -2.82 29.89 -14.50
C THR A 330 -1.79 31.01 -14.54
N ASP A 331 -1.97 32.04 -13.71
CA ASP A 331 -1.02 33.17 -13.58
C ASP A 331 0.37 32.69 -13.16
N HIS A 332 0.43 31.62 -12.39
CA HIS A 332 1.65 30.97 -11.93
C HIS A 332 2.11 29.79 -12.79
N GLN A 333 1.59 29.63 -14.01
CA GLN A 333 2.03 28.57 -14.95
C GLN A 333 1.82 27.14 -14.41
N LEU A 334 0.84 26.94 -13.54
CA LEU A 334 0.29 25.62 -13.25
C LEU A 334 -0.88 25.33 -14.20
N THR A 335 -0.92 24.14 -14.77
CA THR A 335 -1.99 23.73 -15.68
C THR A 335 -2.88 22.70 -15.01
N LEU A 336 -4.19 22.87 -15.13
CA LEU A 336 -5.18 21.89 -14.67
C LEU A 336 -5.02 20.57 -15.42
N VAL A 337 -4.89 19.48 -14.67
CA VAL A 337 -4.85 18.12 -15.21
C VAL A 337 -6.27 17.65 -15.43
N ASN A 338 -6.65 17.52 -16.71
CA ASN A 338 -7.96 17.07 -17.17
C ASN A 338 -9.12 17.97 -16.74
N LYS A 339 -9.62 17.86 -15.50
CA LYS A 339 -10.78 18.60 -14.99
C LYS A 339 -10.76 18.70 -13.44
N PRO A 340 -11.53 19.63 -12.85
CA PRO A 340 -11.82 19.63 -11.42
C PRO A 340 -12.70 18.43 -11.06
N TRP A 341 -12.47 17.86 -9.88
CA TRP A 341 -13.29 16.76 -9.36
C TRP A 341 -14.15 17.25 -8.20
N HIS A 342 -15.45 17.36 -8.46
CA HIS A 342 -16.43 17.78 -7.47
C HIS A 342 -16.98 16.59 -6.69
N ALA A 343 -17.16 16.78 -5.39
CA ALA A 343 -17.84 15.84 -4.52
C ALA A 343 -18.90 16.57 -3.69
N GLN A 344 -19.96 15.83 -3.35
CA GLN A 344 -21.08 16.30 -2.57
C GLN A 344 -21.45 15.26 -1.52
N ALA A 345 -21.56 15.71 -0.27
CA ALA A 345 -22.02 14.88 0.82
C ALA A 345 -23.49 14.46 0.59
N MET A 346 -23.76 13.17 0.70
CA MET A 346 -25.13 12.65 0.75
C MET A 346 -25.58 12.64 2.21
N VAL A 347 -26.58 13.45 2.54
CA VAL A 347 -27.13 13.57 3.89
C VAL A 347 -28.60 13.15 3.89
N ASP A 348 -29.03 12.55 4.98
CA ASP A 348 -30.45 12.27 5.22
C ASP A 348 -31.11 13.50 5.87
N PRO A 349 -32.15 14.08 5.26
CA PRO A 349 -32.88 15.22 5.85
C PRO A 349 -33.46 14.94 7.24
N GLU A 350 -33.85 13.69 7.52
CA GLU A 350 -34.38 13.29 8.83
C GLU A 350 -33.26 13.07 9.85
N HIS A 351 -32.07 12.68 9.38
CA HIS A 351 -30.89 12.44 10.20
C HIS A 351 -29.66 13.19 9.65
N PRO A 352 -29.61 14.53 9.76
CA PRO A 352 -28.60 15.37 9.08
C PRO A 352 -27.16 15.13 9.54
N LYS A 353 -26.97 14.40 10.65
CA LYS A 353 -25.64 13.97 11.13
C LYS A 353 -25.13 12.71 10.42
N ARG A 354 -26.01 11.94 9.77
CA ARG A 354 -25.64 10.73 9.03
C ARG A 354 -25.25 11.11 7.60
N ARG A 355 -24.11 10.58 7.17
CA ARG A 355 -23.58 10.76 5.81
C ARG A 355 -23.57 9.42 5.12
N TYR A 356 -24.10 9.37 3.92
CA TYR A 356 -24.28 8.15 3.15
C TYR A 356 -23.30 8.07 1.98
N VAL A 357 -23.08 6.86 1.50
CA VAL A 357 -22.43 6.56 0.22
C VAL A 357 -23.43 5.96 -0.75
N HIS A 358 -23.08 5.83 -2.04
CA HIS A 358 -24.02 5.41 -3.08
C HIS A 358 -24.61 4.00 -2.90
N PHE A 359 -23.92 3.10 -2.20
CA PHE A 359 -24.47 1.79 -1.82
C PHE A 359 -25.49 1.84 -0.66
N GLY A 360 -25.82 3.03 -0.15
CA GLY A 360 -26.85 3.25 0.87
C GLY A 360 -26.37 3.14 2.31
N TYR A 361 -25.07 2.98 2.57
CA TYR A 361 -24.54 2.84 3.93
C TYR A 361 -24.17 4.19 4.53
N VAL A 362 -24.42 4.35 5.83
CA VAL A 362 -23.79 5.39 6.65
C VAL A 362 -22.29 5.15 6.73
N ASP A 363 -21.49 6.15 6.33
CA ASP A 363 -20.04 6.15 6.43
C ASP A 363 -19.55 7.15 7.48
N GLY A 364 -18.25 7.12 7.80
CA GLY A 364 -17.62 7.97 8.81
C GLY A 364 -17.88 7.52 10.26
N VAL A 365 -18.45 6.33 10.47
CA VAL A 365 -18.78 5.80 11.80
C VAL A 365 -17.53 5.46 12.62
N SER A 366 -16.56 4.77 12.01
CA SER A 366 -15.31 4.37 12.68
C SER A 366 -14.17 5.27 12.26
N ASN A 367 -13.68 6.09 13.20
CA ASN A 367 -12.57 7.01 12.99
C ASN A 367 -11.37 6.65 13.89
N VAL A 368 -10.17 6.93 13.38
CA VAL A 368 -8.95 6.78 14.17
C VAL A 368 -8.84 7.94 15.16
N ARG A 369 -8.58 7.61 16.43
CA ARG A 369 -8.26 8.58 17.48
C ARG A 369 -6.77 8.55 17.73
N LEU A 370 -6.10 9.71 17.66
CA LEU A 370 -4.66 9.80 17.89
C LEU A 370 -4.38 10.12 19.37
N ALA A 371 -3.28 9.57 19.90
CA ALA A 371 -2.81 9.86 21.25
C ALA A 371 -2.12 11.23 21.29
N ILE A 372 -2.92 12.29 21.26
CA ILE A 372 -2.47 13.69 21.39
C ILE A 372 -2.69 14.15 22.83
N GLN A 373 -1.72 14.87 23.41
CA GLN A 373 -1.67 15.25 24.84
C GLN A 373 -2.94 15.95 25.35
N ASP A 374 -3.59 16.76 24.49
CA ASP A 374 -4.80 17.51 24.84
C ASP A 374 -6.11 16.86 24.34
N GLN A 375 -6.03 15.65 23.79
CA GLN A 375 -7.20 14.91 23.31
C GLN A 375 -7.60 13.85 24.34
N GLN A 376 -8.73 14.08 25.00
CA GLN A 376 -9.27 13.15 25.98
C GLN A 376 -9.72 11.83 25.33
N PRO A 377 -9.57 10.68 26.02
CA PRO A 377 -10.18 9.44 25.59
C PRO A 377 -11.70 9.58 25.52
N SER A 378 -12.32 9.13 24.43
CA SER A 378 -13.77 8.95 24.37
C SER A 378 -14.13 7.69 25.19
N PRO A 379 -15.08 7.78 26.14
CA PRO A 379 -15.51 6.63 26.94
C PRO A 379 -16.29 5.59 26.12
N ASP A 380 -16.80 5.96 24.94
CA ASP A 380 -17.71 5.15 24.11
C ASP A 380 -16.99 4.33 23.01
N GLU A 381 -15.70 4.04 23.19
CA GLU A 381 -14.88 3.43 22.14
C GLU A 381 -13.81 2.47 22.69
N LEU A 382 -14.03 1.15 22.48
CA LEU A 382 -13.11 0.08 22.87
C LEU A 382 -11.76 0.08 22.14
N GLN A 383 -11.69 0.65 20.93
CA GLN A 383 -10.43 0.66 20.18
C GLN A 383 -9.42 1.60 20.83
N PRO A 384 -8.15 1.17 21.05
CA PRO A 384 -7.12 2.02 21.63
C PRO A 384 -6.84 3.22 20.74
N ARG A 385 -6.30 4.32 21.27
CA ARG A 385 -5.78 5.38 20.41
C ARG A 385 -4.61 4.88 19.56
N ALA A 386 -4.31 5.57 18.47
CA ALA A 386 -3.16 5.31 17.63
C ALA A 386 -1.99 6.21 18.01
N ASN A 387 -0.76 5.75 17.74
CA ASN A 387 0.39 6.61 17.89
C ASN A 387 0.32 7.71 16.84
N VAL A 388 0.78 8.91 17.17
CA VAL A 388 0.79 10.02 16.23
C VAL A 388 1.71 9.72 15.04
N GLY A 389 2.85 9.04 15.27
CA GLY A 389 3.81 8.65 14.23
C GLY A 389 3.32 7.60 13.24
N ASP A 390 2.12 7.04 13.44
CA ASP A 390 1.44 6.18 12.45
C ASP A 390 0.66 7.00 11.41
N PHE A 391 0.52 8.32 11.62
CA PHE A 391 -0.31 9.21 10.79
C PHE A 391 0.38 10.51 10.40
N LEU A 392 1.20 11.08 11.29
CA LEU A 392 2.05 12.24 11.03
C LEU A 392 3.52 11.83 11.12
N LEU A 393 4.34 12.39 10.24
CA LEU A 393 5.78 12.32 10.33
C LEU A 393 6.26 13.38 11.35
N GLY A 394 7.21 12.99 12.19
CA GLY A 394 7.81 13.90 13.17
C GLY A 394 8.99 13.27 13.88
N LYS A 395 9.96 14.11 14.24
CA LYS A 395 11.20 13.68 14.89
C LYS A 395 10.98 13.00 16.25
N ASP A 396 9.89 13.38 16.93
CA ASP A 396 9.51 12.92 18.27
C ASP A 396 8.18 12.16 18.29
N TYR A 397 7.71 11.72 17.11
CA TYR A 397 6.43 11.02 16.97
C TYR A 397 6.63 9.51 16.98
N PRO A 398 6.25 8.81 18.07
CA PRO A 398 6.34 7.38 18.14
C PRO A 398 5.40 6.75 17.12
N ASN A 399 5.83 5.65 16.52
CA ASN A 399 4.97 4.80 15.70
C ASN A 399 4.75 3.44 16.39
N VAL A 400 3.83 2.63 15.87
CA VAL A 400 3.51 1.30 16.40
C VAL A 400 4.71 0.37 16.35
N TYR A 401 5.61 0.56 15.37
CA TYR A 401 6.90 -0.13 15.24
C TYR A 401 7.92 0.28 16.32
N GLY A 402 7.57 1.30 17.11
CA GLY A 402 8.23 1.82 18.28
C GLY A 402 9.50 2.63 18.00
N GLY A 403 9.73 3.04 16.76
CA GLY A 403 10.67 4.12 16.48
C GLY A 403 10.14 5.42 17.10
N GLN A 404 11.02 6.23 17.68
CA GLN A 404 10.65 7.55 18.25
C GLN A 404 10.62 8.65 17.18
N ASN A 405 11.16 8.36 16.00
CA ASN A 405 11.25 9.26 14.86
C ASN A 405 10.58 8.62 13.64
N SER A 406 9.55 9.27 13.11
CA SER A 406 8.81 8.80 11.93
C SER A 406 9.27 9.47 10.63
N LEU A 407 10.22 10.41 10.65
CA LEU A 407 10.69 11.14 9.46
C LEU A 407 11.40 10.26 8.43
N GLY A 408 11.85 9.05 8.79
CA GLY A 408 12.55 8.16 7.88
C GLY A 408 13.82 8.75 7.25
N GLY A 409 14.46 9.70 7.95
CA GLY A 409 15.67 10.41 7.50
C GLY A 409 15.42 11.63 6.61
N ILE A 410 14.17 12.01 6.35
CA ILE A 410 13.83 13.29 5.71
C ILE A 410 14.15 14.43 6.69
N SER A 411 14.55 15.60 6.18
CA SER A 411 14.76 16.79 7.00
C SER A 411 13.49 17.19 7.76
N SER A 412 13.64 17.63 9.01
CA SER A 412 12.51 18.11 9.84
C SER A 412 11.86 19.36 9.25
N GLU A 413 12.64 20.18 8.56
CA GLU A 413 12.22 21.39 7.87
C GLU A 413 11.19 21.10 6.77
N LEU A 414 11.29 19.93 6.13
CA LEU A 414 10.36 19.50 5.10
C LEU A 414 9.20 18.67 5.66
N ALA A 415 9.47 17.78 6.61
CA ALA A 415 8.57 16.67 6.94
C ALA A 415 7.97 16.66 8.34
N GLU A 416 8.35 17.57 9.24
CA GLU A 416 7.64 17.68 10.52
C GLU A 416 6.14 17.96 10.27
N ASN A 417 5.26 17.25 10.98
CA ASN A 417 3.80 17.30 10.82
C ASN A 417 3.25 16.94 9.44
N ALA A 418 4.09 16.37 8.56
CA ALA A 418 3.63 15.93 7.26
C ALA A 418 2.85 14.60 7.35
N THR A 419 2.02 14.31 6.34
CA THR A 419 1.36 13.01 6.19
C THR A 419 1.40 12.56 4.74
N PHE A 420 1.31 11.26 4.49
CA PHE A 420 1.04 10.75 3.16
C PHE A 420 -0.46 10.54 2.97
N VAL A 421 -0.94 10.80 1.77
CA VAL A 421 -2.34 10.60 1.39
C VAL A 421 -2.41 9.78 0.11
N ALA A 422 -3.08 8.64 0.17
CA ALA A 422 -3.58 7.99 -1.03
C ALA A 422 -4.91 8.63 -1.41
N PHE A 423 -4.88 9.43 -2.47
CA PHE A 423 -6.07 10.00 -3.08
C PHE A 423 -6.62 8.98 -4.09
N ARG A 424 -7.91 8.66 -4.01
CA ARG A 424 -8.57 7.74 -4.94
C ARG A 424 -9.93 8.26 -5.36
N ILE A 425 -10.22 8.09 -6.64
CA ILE A 425 -11.53 8.27 -7.24
C ILE A 425 -12.04 6.88 -7.57
N MET A 426 -13.09 6.48 -6.88
CA MET A 426 -13.62 5.12 -6.92
C MET A 426 -15.05 5.17 -7.46
N GLU A 427 -15.25 4.74 -8.71
CA GLU A 427 -16.57 4.50 -9.28
C GLU A 427 -17.24 3.33 -8.57
N GLN A 428 -18.54 3.46 -8.30
CA GLN A 428 -19.36 2.45 -7.62
C GLN A 428 -20.49 2.00 -8.54
N ASP A 429 -20.55 0.71 -8.84
CA ASP A 429 -21.64 0.13 -9.62
C ASP A 429 -22.80 -0.26 -8.70
N VAL A 430 -23.66 0.72 -8.42
CA VAL A 430 -24.83 0.55 -7.55
C VAL A 430 -25.83 -0.43 -8.15
N ASP A 431 -26.00 -0.42 -9.47
CA ASP A 431 -26.98 -1.28 -10.13
C ASP A 431 -26.56 -2.75 -10.03
N SER A 432 -25.28 -3.04 -10.29
CA SER A 432 -24.73 -4.39 -10.08
C SER A 432 -24.77 -4.81 -8.62
N PHE A 433 -24.55 -3.88 -7.68
CA PHE A 433 -24.68 -4.18 -6.25
C PHE A 433 -26.11 -4.58 -5.88
N GLU A 434 -27.12 -3.78 -6.25
CA GLU A 434 -28.53 -4.08 -5.97
C GLU A 434 -28.99 -5.36 -6.66
N GLN A 435 -28.47 -5.67 -7.85
CA GLN A 435 -28.77 -6.90 -8.56
C GLN A 435 -28.19 -8.12 -7.84
N LEU A 436 -26.91 -8.06 -7.44
CA LEU A 436 -26.25 -9.08 -6.62
C LEU A 436 -27.06 -9.38 -5.34
N LEU A 437 -27.48 -8.33 -4.61
CA LEU A 437 -28.26 -8.51 -3.38
C LEU A 437 -29.57 -9.26 -3.62
N LYS A 438 -30.29 -8.93 -4.70
CA LYS A 438 -31.55 -9.59 -5.07
C LYS A 438 -31.32 -11.04 -5.47
N ASP A 439 -30.29 -11.31 -6.26
CA ASP A 439 -30.00 -12.65 -6.78
C ASP A 439 -29.61 -13.58 -5.63
N GLU A 440 -28.68 -13.18 -4.77
CA GLU A 440 -28.27 -13.99 -3.63
C GLU A 440 -29.38 -14.17 -2.59
N ALA A 441 -30.19 -13.13 -2.36
CA ALA A 441 -31.35 -13.23 -1.49
C ALA A 441 -32.38 -14.24 -2.00
N ASN A 442 -32.65 -14.26 -3.30
CA ASN A 442 -33.57 -15.22 -3.92
C ASN A 442 -33.00 -16.63 -3.90
N ASN A 443 -31.71 -16.79 -4.23
CA ASN A 443 -31.03 -18.09 -4.28
C ASN A 443 -31.01 -18.79 -2.91
N HIS A 444 -30.86 -18.00 -1.84
CA HIS A 444 -30.74 -18.51 -0.47
C HIS A 444 -32.01 -18.31 0.37
N ASN A 445 -33.07 -17.73 -0.19
CA ASN A 445 -34.34 -17.43 0.49
C ASN A 445 -34.14 -16.62 1.79
N VAL A 446 -33.38 -15.51 1.68
CA VAL A 446 -33.08 -14.56 2.75
C VAL A 446 -33.48 -13.14 2.36
N ASP A 447 -33.36 -12.18 3.28
CA ASP A 447 -33.63 -10.77 3.01
C ASP A 447 -32.43 -10.11 2.26
N PRO A 448 -32.63 -9.42 1.13
CA PRO A 448 -31.58 -8.64 0.46
C PRO A 448 -30.84 -7.66 1.37
N GLU A 449 -31.52 -7.02 2.33
CA GLU A 449 -30.89 -6.10 3.27
C GLU A 449 -30.00 -6.84 4.28
N TRP A 450 -30.34 -8.09 4.61
CA TRP A 450 -29.47 -8.93 5.43
C TRP A 450 -28.21 -9.34 4.67
N VAL A 451 -28.34 -9.68 3.37
CA VAL A 451 -27.18 -9.92 2.49
C VAL A 451 -26.28 -8.68 2.46
N ALA A 452 -26.86 -7.50 2.23
CA ALA A 452 -26.14 -6.23 2.24
C ALA A 452 -25.40 -6.02 3.56
N ALA A 453 -26.07 -6.28 4.69
CA ALA A 453 -25.44 -6.15 5.99
C ALA A 453 -24.27 -7.13 6.17
N LYS A 454 -24.40 -8.38 5.69
CA LYS A 454 -23.38 -9.44 5.77
C LYS A 454 -22.14 -9.15 4.93
N LEU A 455 -22.30 -8.62 3.72
CA LEU A 455 -21.17 -8.21 2.87
C LEU A 455 -20.38 -7.06 3.51
N MET A 456 -21.07 -6.09 4.10
CA MET A 456 -20.43 -4.90 4.67
C MET A 456 -19.89 -5.12 6.09
N GLY A 457 -20.61 -5.87 6.93
CA GLY A 457 -20.41 -5.99 8.38
C GLY A 457 -21.25 -5.01 9.22
N ARG A 458 -22.08 -4.19 8.58
CA ARG A 458 -23.03 -3.23 9.16
C ARG A 458 -24.28 -3.18 8.32
N TRP A 459 -25.42 -2.94 8.97
CA TRP A 459 -26.63 -2.49 8.29
C TRP A 459 -26.41 -1.11 7.65
N ARG A 460 -27.21 -0.78 6.64
CA ARG A 460 -27.15 0.52 5.93
C ARG A 460 -27.27 1.72 6.86
N ASP A 461 -28.02 1.61 7.94
CA ASP A 461 -28.16 2.66 8.95
C ASP A 461 -26.88 2.86 9.81
N GLY A 462 -25.92 1.95 9.72
CA GLY A 462 -24.66 1.95 10.47
C GLY A 462 -24.63 1.00 11.67
N THR A 463 -25.73 0.28 11.98
CA THR A 463 -25.80 -0.69 13.08
C THR A 463 -24.81 -1.83 12.80
N PRO A 464 -23.85 -2.14 13.69
CA PRO A 464 -22.90 -3.23 13.48
C PRO A 464 -23.54 -4.60 13.66
N LEU A 465 -23.22 -5.54 12.76
CA LEU A 465 -23.77 -6.90 12.81
C LEU A 465 -23.42 -7.64 14.10
N LEU A 466 -22.27 -7.33 14.70
CA LEU A 466 -21.92 -7.92 15.99
C LEU A 466 -22.96 -7.58 17.06
N GLN A 467 -23.44 -6.33 17.13
CA GLN A 467 -24.42 -5.92 18.14
C GLN A 467 -25.82 -6.46 17.79
N SER A 468 -26.22 -6.38 16.51
CA SER A 468 -27.53 -6.86 16.05
C SER A 468 -27.43 -7.60 14.70
N PRO A 469 -27.34 -8.94 14.72
CA PRO A 469 -27.06 -9.74 13.52
C PRO A 469 -28.29 -10.00 12.63
N SER A 470 -29.50 -9.76 13.13
CA SER A 470 -30.75 -10.11 12.45
C SER A 470 -31.61 -8.92 12.01
N ARG A 471 -31.37 -7.72 12.56
CA ARG A 471 -32.08 -6.48 12.19
C ARG A 471 -31.27 -5.22 12.53
N PRO A 472 -31.51 -4.07 11.88
CA PRO A 472 -31.01 -2.79 12.37
C PRO A 472 -31.62 -2.46 13.76
N LEU A 473 -30.88 -1.67 14.55
CA LEU A 473 -31.34 -1.17 15.86
C LEU A 473 -31.98 0.20 15.69
N ASP A 474 -33.08 0.44 16.42
CA ASP A 474 -33.70 1.76 16.48
C ASP A 474 -32.77 2.74 17.21
N GLU A 475 -32.84 4.04 16.89
CA GLU A 475 -31.96 5.05 17.52
C GLU A 475 -32.08 5.10 19.04
N SER A 476 -33.27 4.85 19.59
CA SER A 476 -33.50 4.76 21.03
C SER A 476 -32.91 3.51 21.68
N GLU A 477 -32.63 2.47 20.89
CA GLU A 477 -32.02 1.20 21.32
C GLU A 477 -30.49 1.20 21.14
N ALA A 478 -29.96 2.16 20.37
CA ALA A 478 -28.60 2.07 19.82
C ALA A 478 -27.53 2.42 20.87
N PRO A 479 -26.69 1.45 21.31
CA PRO A 479 -25.43 1.77 21.98
C PRO A 479 -24.52 2.58 21.03
N PRO A 480 -23.36 3.07 21.50
CA PRO A 480 -22.36 3.62 20.58
C PRO A 480 -22.04 2.62 19.45
N ARG A 481 -22.26 3.05 18.19
CA ARG A 481 -22.19 2.19 16.99
C ARG A 481 -20.79 1.63 16.67
N ASN A 482 -19.77 2.02 17.44
CA ASN A 482 -18.40 1.52 17.28
C ASN A 482 -17.83 0.82 18.54
N ASP A 483 -18.60 0.76 19.63
CA ASP A 483 -18.24 0.10 20.89
C ASP A 483 -18.41 -1.42 20.79
N PHE A 484 -17.51 -2.08 20.07
CA PHE A 484 -17.47 -3.55 19.99
C PHE A 484 -16.09 -4.11 19.69
N ASP A 485 -15.92 -5.42 19.84
CA ASP A 485 -14.80 -6.19 19.29
C ASP A 485 -15.31 -7.55 18.81
N TYR A 486 -14.65 -8.19 17.86
CA TYR A 486 -15.06 -9.50 17.35
C TYR A 486 -14.70 -10.64 18.30
N LEU A 487 -13.79 -10.40 19.24
CA LEU A 487 -13.43 -11.35 20.30
C LEU A 487 -13.98 -10.88 21.65
N GLU A 488 -14.27 -11.82 22.54
CA GLU A 488 -14.71 -11.49 23.90
C GLU A 488 -13.58 -10.77 24.65
N ILE A 489 -13.81 -9.50 25.01
CA ILE A 489 -12.92 -8.71 25.85
C ILE A 489 -13.62 -8.30 27.14
N LYS A 490 -12.91 -8.43 28.28
CA LYS A 490 -13.46 -8.25 29.63
C LYS A 490 -14.13 -6.88 29.86
N ASP A 491 -13.64 -5.85 29.17
CA ASP A 491 -14.07 -4.46 29.34
C ASP A 491 -15.15 -4.03 28.34
N SER A 492 -15.61 -4.92 27.45
CA SER A 492 -16.68 -4.59 26.49
C SER A 492 -18.07 -4.66 27.11
N THR A 493 -18.95 -3.77 26.65
CA THR A 493 -20.40 -3.86 26.88
C THR A 493 -20.96 -5.18 26.32
N TRP A 494 -20.39 -5.64 25.21
CA TRP A 494 -20.81 -6.81 24.44
C TRP A 494 -19.86 -7.98 24.66
N LYS A 495 -20.12 -8.80 25.68
CA LYS A 495 -19.36 -10.04 25.98
C LYS A 495 -19.71 -11.15 24.99
N ILE A 496 -19.32 -10.96 23.74
CA ILE A 496 -19.61 -11.83 22.62
C ILE A 496 -18.29 -12.24 21.98
N ASP A 497 -18.06 -13.54 21.84
CA ASP A 497 -17.00 -14.08 20.99
C ASP A 497 -17.61 -14.44 19.63
N ASP A 498 -17.18 -13.75 18.58
CA ASP A 498 -17.55 -13.99 17.19
C ASP A 498 -16.33 -14.43 16.37
N SER A 499 -15.41 -15.18 16.99
CA SER A 499 -14.24 -15.77 16.32
C SER A 499 -14.58 -16.68 15.14
N THR A 500 -15.78 -17.27 15.12
CA THR A 500 -16.28 -18.10 14.00
C THR A 500 -16.94 -17.30 12.88
N GLY A 501 -17.26 -16.02 13.09
CA GLY A 501 -17.90 -15.16 12.10
C GLY A 501 -19.39 -15.41 11.85
N GLU A 502 -20.07 -16.13 12.73
CA GLU A 502 -21.51 -16.42 12.64
C GLU A 502 -22.36 -15.14 12.71
N ARG A 503 -21.95 -14.13 13.51
CA ARG A 503 -22.65 -12.85 13.59
C ARG A 503 -22.18 -11.90 12.48
N CYS A 504 -20.88 -11.64 12.39
CA CYS A 504 -20.29 -10.81 11.35
C CYS A 504 -19.28 -11.66 10.56
N PRO A 505 -19.54 -11.97 9.28
CA PRO A 505 -18.65 -12.81 8.48
C PRO A 505 -17.20 -12.32 8.53
N ILE A 506 -16.25 -13.24 8.60
CA ILE A 506 -14.82 -12.90 8.66
C ILE A 506 -14.40 -12.15 7.39
N GLY A 507 -14.97 -12.54 6.24
CA GLY A 507 -14.78 -11.86 4.96
C GLY A 507 -15.46 -10.50 4.83
N ALA A 508 -16.32 -10.07 5.76
CA ALA A 508 -17.08 -8.82 5.65
C ALA A 508 -16.15 -7.60 5.55
N HIS A 509 -16.54 -6.61 4.74
CA HIS A 509 -15.69 -5.47 4.38
C HIS A 509 -15.07 -4.78 5.61
N ILE A 510 -15.87 -4.36 6.60
CA ILE A 510 -15.32 -3.66 7.77
C ILE A 510 -14.48 -4.56 8.68
N ARG A 511 -14.70 -5.88 8.66
CA ARG A 511 -13.94 -6.86 9.46
C ARG A 511 -12.58 -7.13 8.83
N ARG A 512 -12.51 -7.17 7.50
CA ARG A 512 -11.24 -7.19 6.76
C ARG A 512 -10.47 -5.88 6.91
N MET A 513 -11.12 -4.73 6.74
CA MET A 513 -10.45 -3.43 6.78
C MET A 513 -10.01 -3.01 8.19
N ASN A 514 -10.69 -3.54 9.22
CA ASN A 514 -10.31 -3.37 10.61
C ASN A 514 -10.67 -4.63 11.42
N PRO A 515 -9.76 -5.60 11.54
CA PRO A 515 -9.99 -6.86 12.26
C PRO A 515 -10.09 -6.70 13.78
N ARG A 516 -9.93 -5.47 14.29
CA ARG A 516 -9.91 -5.14 15.74
C ARG A 516 -8.92 -6.03 16.48
N SER A 517 -9.36 -6.76 17.51
CA SER A 517 -8.48 -7.67 18.27
C SER A 517 -8.34 -9.06 17.62
N SER A 518 -8.97 -9.33 16.48
CA SER A 518 -8.85 -10.63 15.79
C SER A 518 -7.42 -10.91 15.35
N ILE A 519 -7.03 -12.19 15.33
CA ILE A 519 -5.75 -12.62 14.77
C ILE A 519 -5.78 -12.40 13.26
N VAL A 520 -4.80 -11.67 12.76
CA VAL A 520 -4.67 -11.30 11.36
C VAL A 520 -3.19 -11.29 10.97
N ALA A 521 -2.88 -11.41 9.68
CA ALA A 521 -1.56 -11.16 9.14
C ALA A 521 -1.12 -9.72 9.49
N GLY A 522 0.01 -9.62 10.20
CA GLY A 522 0.49 -8.39 10.82
C GLY A 522 0.02 -8.24 12.28
N ARG A 523 0.18 -7.04 12.85
CA ARG A 523 -0.30 -6.75 14.20
C ARG A 523 -1.71 -6.14 14.19
N PRO A 524 -2.63 -6.61 15.04
CA PRO A 524 -3.88 -5.91 15.35
C PRO A 524 -3.65 -4.42 15.64
N HIS A 525 -4.57 -3.57 15.17
CA HIS A 525 -4.53 -2.10 15.30
C HIS A 525 -3.32 -1.37 14.69
N SER A 526 -2.37 -2.06 14.04
CA SER A 526 -1.17 -1.44 13.43
C SER A 526 -1.40 -0.83 12.06
N ARG A 527 -2.45 -1.25 11.34
CA ARG A 527 -2.71 -0.85 9.94
C ARG A 527 -3.97 0.01 9.84
N ARG A 528 -4.03 1.11 10.58
CA ARG A 528 -5.19 2.02 10.58
C ARG A 528 -5.01 3.15 9.56
N LEU A 529 -6.10 3.65 9.01
CA LEU A 529 -6.13 4.77 8.06
C LEU A 529 -7.11 5.84 8.53
N ILE A 530 -6.71 7.11 8.42
CA ILE A 530 -7.66 8.22 8.50
C ILE A 530 -8.33 8.34 7.14
N ARG A 531 -9.66 8.33 7.10
CA ARG A 531 -10.45 8.39 5.87
C ARG A 531 -11.21 9.71 5.79
N ARG A 532 -11.14 10.37 4.63
CA ARG A 532 -12.02 11.49 4.24
C ARG A 532 -12.61 11.17 2.88
N GLY A 533 -13.78 10.56 2.90
CA GLY A 533 -14.54 10.20 1.70
C GLY A 533 -15.69 11.18 1.48
N MET A 534 -15.94 11.56 0.23
CA MET A 534 -17.14 12.29 -0.17
C MET A 534 -17.70 11.74 -1.48
N PRO A 535 -19.01 11.45 -1.57
CA PRO A 535 -19.62 10.95 -2.80
C PRO A 535 -19.48 11.92 -3.97
N TYR A 536 -19.39 11.42 -5.20
CA TYR A 536 -19.47 12.21 -6.41
C TYR A 536 -20.51 11.62 -7.38
N VAL A 537 -21.02 12.48 -8.27
CA VAL A 537 -21.87 12.11 -9.39
C VAL A 537 -21.41 12.89 -10.62
N GLU A 538 -21.20 12.20 -11.73
CA GLU A 538 -20.85 12.78 -13.02
C GLU A 538 -21.65 12.08 -14.13
N GLY A 539 -22.69 12.76 -14.63
CA GLY A 539 -23.60 12.15 -15.61
C GLY A 539 -24.31 10.93 -15.01
N ASP A 540 -24.10 9.77 -15.61
CA ASP A 540 -24.59 8.47 -15.13
C ASP A 540 -23.64 7.79 -14.12
N LYS A 541 -22.37 8.22 -14.09
CA LYS A 541 -21.33 7.70 -13.19
C LYS A 541 -21.44 8.28 -11.81
N ARG A 542 -21.11 7.47 -10.81
CA ARG A 542 -21.16 7.85 -9.40
C ARG A 542 -20.16 7.05 -8.59
N GLY A 543 -19.77 7.57 -7.44
CA GLY A 543 -18.90 6.85 -6.55
C GLY A 543 -18.38 7.70 -5.41
N LEU A 544 -17.16 7.41 -4.96
CA LEU A 544 -16.54 8.06 -3.81
C LEU A 544 -15.18 8.64 -4.21
N ILE A 545 -14.93 9.90 -3.83
CA ILE A 545 -13.58 10.47 -3.79
C ILE A 545 -13.07 10.31 -2.36
N GLY A 546 -11.98 9.56 -2.18
CA GLY A 546 -11.42 9.20 -0.89
C GLY A 546 -9.98 9.69 -0.72
N LEU A 547 -9.72 10.32 0.43
CA LEU A 547 -8.38 10.58 0.94
C LEU A 547 -8.11 9.61 2.09
N PHE A 548 -7.07 8.78 1.93
CA PHE A 548 -6.62 7.82 2.93
C PHE A 548 -5.26 8.25 3.47
N MET A 549 -5.21 8.72 4.72
CA MET A 549 -4.03 9.36 5.30
C MET A 549 -3.32 8.44 6.29
N CYS A 550 -1.99 8.39 6.19
CA CYS A 550 -1.09 7.58 7.01
C CYS A 550 0.36 8.07 6.94
N ALA A 551 1.21 7.64 7.87
CA ALA A 551 2.64 7.93 7.83
C ALA A 551 3.43 6.99 6.89
N ASP A 552 2.87 5.83 6.51
CA ASP A 552 3.54 4.88 5.62
C ASP A 552 2.53 4.19 4.67
N LEU A 553 2.54 4.60 3.40
CA LEU A 553 1.64 4.07 2.37
C LEU A 553 1.85 2.58 2.12
N GLU A 554 3.10 2.09 2.14
CA GLU A 554 3.43 0.69 1.88
C GLU A 554 2.92 -0.19 3.03
N ARG A 555 3.21 0.23 4.26
CA ARG A 555 2.90 -0.55 5.46
C ARG A 555 1.43 -0.44 5.87
N GLN A 556 0.74 0.66 5.57
CA GLN A 556 -0.67 0.82 5.96
C GLN A 556 -1.60 0.67 4.76
N PHE A 557 -1.57 1.59 3.81
CA PHE A 557 -2.56 1.65 2.74
C PHE A 557 -2.49 0.46 1.77
N GLU A 558 -1.32 0.25 1.14
CA GLU A 558 -1.12 -0.85 0.19
C GLU A 558 -1.23 -2.21 0.87
N PHE A 559 -0.79 -2.33 2.12
CA PHE A 559 -0.91 -3.57 2.86
C PHE A 559 -2.37 -3.95 3.13
N ILE A 560 -3.22 -3.00 3.54
CA ILE A 560 -4.65 -3.29 3.77
C ILE A 560 -5.29 -3.78 2.48
N LEU A 561 -5.06 -3.11 1.35
CA LEU A 561 -5.61 -3.56 0.07
C LEU A 561 -5.05 -4.93 -0.33
N ARG A 562 -3.72 -5.06 -0.38
CA ARG A 562 -3.07 -6.29 -0.88
C ARG A 562 -3.31 -7.50 0.00
N GLN A 563 -3.15 -7.35 1.31
CA GLN A 563 -3.19 -8.48 2.25
C GLN A 563 -4.58 -8.70 2.79
N TRP A 564 -5.30 -7.65 3.19
CA TRP A 564 -6.59 -7.80 3.87
C TRP A 564 -7.78 -7.71 2.91
N ALA A 565 -7.75 -6.88 1.89
CA ALA A 565 -8.87 -6.76 0.94
C ALA A 565 -8.80 -7.85 -0.14
N HIS A 566 -7.65 -8.00 -0.78
CA HIS A 566 -7.48 -8.92 -1.91
C HIS A 566 -6.80 -10.25 -1.52
N GLY A 567 -6.13 -10.31 -0.38
CA GLY A 567 -5.56 -11.57 0.12
C GLY A 567 -6.62 -12.47 0.75
N ASP A 568 -6.43 -13.78 0.67
CA ASP A 568 -7.32 -14.82 1.19
C ASP A 568 -6.73 -15.53 2.42
N ARG A 569 -5.54 -15.12 2.84
CA ARG A 569 -4.77 -15.74 3.95
C ARG A 569 -4.47 -14.75 5.07
N ALA A 570 -5.21 -13.65 5.11
CA ALA A 570 -5.05 -12.64 6.14
C ALA A 570 -5.50 -13.14 7.52
N THR A 571 -6.44 -14.08 7.60
CA THR A 571 -6.97 -14.60 8.86
C THR A 571 -7.57 -15.99 8.64
N THR A 572 -7.93 -16.70 9.72
CA THR A 572 -8.46 -18.06 9.64
C THR A 572 -9.80 -18.06 8.91
N GLY A 573 -10.01 -19.06 8.06
CA GLY A 573 -11.35 -19.36 7.52
C GLY A 573 -11.80 -18.49 6.35
N ILE A 574 -10.88 -17.82 5.65
CA ILE A 574 -11.16 -17.00 4.46
C ILE A 574 -10.33 -17.42 3.22
N VAL A 575 -9.76 -18.62 3.23
CA VAL A 575 -8.98 -19.15 2.09
C VAL A 575 -9.87 -19.26 0.86
N GLY A 576 -9.44 -18.71 -0.27
CA GLY A 576 -10.26 -18.55 -1.48
C GLY A 576 -11.29 -17.42 -1.43
N GLU A 577 -11.34 -16.62 -0.35
CA GLU A 577 -12.25 -15.47 -0.24
C GLU A 577 -11.54 -14.13 -0.44
N HIS A 578 -12.30 -13.17 -0.97
CA HIS A 578 -11.88 -11.78 -1.15
C HIS A 578 -12.89 -10.82 -0.50
N ASP A 579 -12.47 -9.57 -0.27
CA ASP A 579 -13.38 -8.53 0.20
C ASP A 579 -14.54 -8.36 -0.78
N PRO A 580 -15.81 -8.50 -0.34
CA PRO A 580 -16.95 -8.52 -1.25
C PRO A 580 -17.25 -7.18 -1.93
N ILE A 581 -16.72 -6.06 -1.40
CA ILE A 581 -16.98 -4.71 -1.90
C ILE A 581 -15.83 -4.23 -2.79
N LEU A 582 -14.59 -4.47 -2.34
CA LEU A 582 -13.38 -4.06 -3.04
C LEU A 582 -12.83 -5.11 -3.99
N ASN A 583 -13.47 -6.29 -4.12
CA ASN A 583 -12.94 -7.41 -4.89
C ASN A 583 -12.41 -6.98 -6.27
N ALA A 584 -11.18 -7.37 -6.56
CA ALA A 584 -10.59 -7.19 -7.88
C ALA A 584 -10.85 -8.45 -8.68
N GLN A 585 -11.69 -8.36 -9.71
CA GLN A 585 -11.94 -9.52 -10.56
C GLN A 585 -10.61 -10.03 -11.15
N LYS A 586 -10.33 -11.33 -10.97
CA LYS A 586 -9.25 -12.02 -11.68
C LYS A 586 -9.70 -12.36 -13.10
N ALA A 587 -9.94 -11.35 -13.92
CA ALA A 587 -10.13 -11.52 -15.36
C ALA A 587 -8.75 -11.47 -16.03
N LEU A 588 -8.20 -12.63 -16.40
CA LEU A 588 -7.37 -12.81 -17.61
C LEU A 588 -7.06 -14.28 -17.93
N ASP A 589 -7.21 -15.24 -17.01
CA ASP A 589 -6.88 -16.67 -17.26
C ASP A 589 -7.99 -17.70 -16.94
N GLY A 590 -9.24 -17.26 -16.70
CA GLY A 590 -10.40 -18.17 -16.60
C GLY A 590 -10.54 -18.93 -15.27
N ASP A 591 -9.83 -18.52 -14.22
CA ASP A 591 -9.98 -19.06 -12.87
C ASP A 591 -10.87 -18.11 -12.05
N ALA A 592 -12.18 -18.18 -12.34
CA ALA A 592 -13.22 -17.49 -11.59
C ALA A 592 -13.61 -18.39 -10.40
N ASP A 593 -13.00 -18.15 -9.24
CA ASP A 593 -13.46 -18.75 -7.99
C ASP A 593 -13.28 -17.74 -6.85
N SER A 594 -13.85 -16.53 -7.02
CA SER A 594 -13.97 -15.59 -5.90
C SER A 594 -15.17 -16.01 -5.06
N ARG A 595 -14.91 -16.41 -3.81
CA ARG A 595 -15.94 -16.85 -2.86
C ARG A 595 -16.17 -15.81 -1.76
N PHE A 596 -17.38 -15.79 -1.20
CA PHE A 596 -17.69 -15.13 0.06
C PHE A 596 -18.57 -16.03 0.91
N SER A 597 -18.15 -16.30 2.15
CA SER A 597 -18.82 -17.27 3.01
C SER A 597 -19.53 -16.58 4.18
N ILE A 598 -20.78 -16.97 4.45
CA ILE A 598 -21.56 -16.56 5.62
C ILE A 598 -21.77 -17.77 6.54
N PRO A 599 -20.96 -17.93 7.60
CA PRO A 599 -21.10 -19.02 8.55
C PRO A 599 -22.50 -19.07 9.18
N GLN A 600 -23.04 -20.29 9.30
CA GLN A 600 -24.33 -20.56 9.94
C GLN A 600 -24.15 -21.42 11.20
N PRO A 601 -24.84 -21.12 12.30
CA PRO A 601 -24.75 -21.94 13.51
C PRO A 601 -25.26 -23.37 13.26
N GLY A 602 -24.36 -24.35 13.35
CA GLY A 602 -24.70 -25.78 13.30
C GLY A 602 -25.11 -26.32 11.93
N THR A 603 -24.91 -25.57 10.85
CA THR A 603 -25.15 -25.99 9.46
C THR A 603 -24.02 -25.52 8.55
N ASP A 604 -24.08 -25.92 7.27
CA ASP A 604 -23.15 -25.40 6.26
C ASP A 604 -23.32 -23.89 6.07
N SER A 605 -22.22 -23.22 5.72
CA SER A 605 -22.19 -21.81 5.37
C SER A 605 -23.06 -21.53 4.13
N ILE A 606 -23.59 -20.30 4.06
CA ILE A 606 -24.12 -19.76 2.81
C ILE A 606 -22.91 -19.24 2.01
N GLU A 607 -22.80 -19.63 0.74
CA GLU A 607 -21.65 -19.33 -0.12
C GLU A 607 -22.10 -18.52 -1.33
N PHE A 608 -21.44 -17.39 -1.57
CA PHE A 608 -21.60 -16.62 -2.80
C PHE A 608 -20.38 -16.82 -3.68
N HIS A 609 -20.60 -17.03 -4.98
CA HIS A 609 -19.56 -17.27 -5.98
C HIS A 609 -19.67 -16.25 -7.10
N ASP A 610 -18.59 -16.11 -7.88
CA ASP A 610 -18.57 -15.27 -9.10
C ASP A 610 -19.01 -13.81 -8.86
N MET A 611 -18.70 -13.29 -7.68
CA MET A 611 -19.05 -11.93 -7.25
C MET A 611 -18.54 -10.87 -8.24
N PRO A 612 -19.38 -9.93 -8.70
CA PRO A 612 -18.96 -8.90 -9.64
C PRO A 612 -17.99 -7.91 -9.00
N ARG A 613 -17.21 -7.20 -9.83
CA ARG A 613 -16.48 -6.01 -9.38
C ARG A 613 -17.48 -4.89 -9.12
N LEU A 614 -17.63 -4.48 -7.85
CA LEU A 614 -18.54 -3.41 -7.45
C LEU A 614 -17.88 -2.04 -7.41
N VAL A 615 -16.57 -2.00 -7.20
CA VAL A 615 -15.78 -0.77 -7.08
C VAL A 615 -14.62 -0.77 -8.06
N LYS A 616 -14.45 0.36 -8.74
CA LYS A 616 -13.41 0.56 -9.75
C LYS A 616 -12.68 1.87 -9.51
N THR A 617 -11.36 1.81 -9.42
CA THR A 617 -10.52 3.01 -9.42
C THR A 617 -10.49 3.62 -10.81
N VAL A 618 -10.85 4.91 -10.90
CA VAL A 618 -10.79 5.71 -12.14
C VAL A 618 -9.77 6.85 -12.07
N GLY A 619 -9.12 7.00 -10.92
CA GLY A 619 -7.99 7.91 -10.75
C GLY A 619 -7.37 7.79 -9.37
N SER A 620 -6.06 7.92 -9.27
CA SER A 620 -5.36 7.91 -8.00
C SER A 620 -4.02 8.63 -8.06
N CYS A 621 -3.61 9.23 -6.94
CA CYS A 621 -2.26 9.72 -6.74
C CYS A 621 -1.84 9.53 -5.28
N TYR A 622 -0.54 9.35 -5.06
CA TYR A 622 0.06 9.41 -3.73
C TYR A 622 0.63 10.79 -3.50
N LEU A 623 0.20 11.41 -2.41
CA LEU A 623 0.52 12.77 -2.06
C LEU A 623 1.32 12.78 -0.76
N PHE A 624 2.29 13.66 -0.70
CA PHE A 624 2.92 14.12 0.53
C PHE A 624 2.31 15.49 0.86
N MET A 625 1.63 15.56 1.99
CA MET A 625 1.05 16.79 2.53
C MET A 625 1.93 17.29 3.66
N PRO A 626 2.83 18.26 3.40
CA PRO A 626 3.70 18.82 4.43
C PRO A 626 2.92 19.64 5.47
N GLY A 627 3.52 19.86 6.64
CA GLY A 627 3.09 20.91 7.54
C GLY A 627 3.28 22.32 6.94
N ILE A 628 2.76 23.35 7.59
CA ILE A 628 2.85 24.74 7.13
C ILE A 628 4.31 25.21 7.06
N ALA A 629 5.14 24.84 8.03
CA ALA A 629 6.58 25.07 7.99
C ALA A 629 7.24 24.36 6.80
N GLY A 630 6.82 23.13 6.49
CA GLY A 630 7.27 22.39 5.31
C GLY A 630 6.85 23.05 3.99
N LEU A 631 5.67 23.66 3.93
CA LEU A 631 5.25 24.46 2.78
C LEU A 631 6.12 25.71 2.61
N HIS A 632 6.44 26.43 3.70
CA HIS A 632 7.39 27.54 3.66
C HIS A 632 8.77 27.07 3.18
N TYR A 633 9.23 25.90 3.63
CA TYR A 633 10.50 25.31 3.19
C TYR A 633 10.50 25.05 1.67
N ILE A 634 9.45 24.41 1.14
CA ILE A 634 9.27 24.14 -0.30
C ILE A 634 9.20 25.44 -1.11
N ALA A 635 8.48 26.44 -0.60
CA ALA A 635 8.33 27.76 -1.20
C ALA A 635 9.62 28.58 -1.19
N SER A 636 10.55 28.28 -0.27
CA SER A 636 11.82 29.00 -0.12
C SER A 636 12.85 28.58 -1.17
N ALA A 637 13.79 29.50 -1.46
CA ALA A 637 14.87 29.26 -2.41
C ALA A 637 16.04 28.44 -1.85
N GLU A 638 15.98 27.94 -0.61
CA GLU A 638 17.08 27.17 0.01
C GLU A 638 17.21 25.74 -0.56
N SER A 639 16.20 25.28 -1.30
CA SER A 639 16.16 24.04 -2.11
C SER A 639 16.99 24.14 -3.41
N ARG A 640 18.03 24.98 -3.44
CA ARG A 640 18.74 25.47 -4.65
C ARG A 640 19.63 24.47 -5.40
N ASN A 641 19.82 23.25 -4.90
CA ASN A 641 20.80 22.32 -5.47
C ASN A 641 20.15 21.32 -6.44
N GLN A 642 19.63 21.80 -7.58
CA GLN A 642 19.73 21.12 -8.88
C GLN A 642 19.12 21.92 -10.04
N LYS A 643 19.67 21.70 -11.23
CA LYS A 643 19.04 22.11 -12.49
C LYS A 643 17.71 21.35 -12.65
N PRO A 644 16.59 22.01 -13.01
CA PRO A 644 15.36 21.32 -13.33
C PRO A 644 15.62 20.28 -14.42
N ILE A 645 15.07 19.07 -14.23
CA ILE A 645 15.04 18.05 -15.28
C ILE A 645 14.16 18.63 -16.39
N SER A 646 14.71 18.79 -17.59
CA SER A 646 13.98 19.31 -18.76
C SER A 646 12.70 18.48 -18.97
N LYS A 647 11.54 19.10 -18.75
CA LYS A 647 10.20 18.50 -18.88
C LYS A 647 9.67 18.44 -20.30
N HIS A 648 10.36 19.02 -21.29
CA HIS A 648 9.81 19.07 -22.64
C HIS A 648 9.80 17.66 -23.26
N PRO A 649 8.61 17.12 -23.60
CA PRO A 649 8.55 15.96 -24.49
C PRO A 649 9.23 16.33 -25.81
N PRO A 650 9.78 15.35 -26.54
CA PRO A 650 10.42 15.62 -27.82
C PRO A 650 9.41 16.26 -28.79
N ASP A 651 9.81 17.29 -29.53
CA ASP A 651 8.92 17.95 -30.51
C ASP A 651 8.45 16.98 -31.62
N SER A 652 9.19 15.90 -31.86
CA SER A 652 8.90 14.87 -32.85
C SER A 652 9.60 13.55 -32.48
N PRO A 653 9.18 12.40 -33.04
CA PRO A 653 9.93 11.15 -32.91
C PRO A 653 11.41 11.25 -33.30
N ASP A 654 11.75 12.11 -34.26
CA ASP A 654 13.11 12.29 -34.75
C ASP A 654 14.03 13.05 -33.77
N SER A 655 13.46 13.90 -32.92
CA SER A 655 14.20 14.65 -31.90
C SER A 655 14.37 13.88 -30.59
N PHE A 656 13.74 12.71 -30.47
CA PHE A 656 13.80 11.86 -29.30
C PHE A 656 15.06 10.98 -29.27
N ASP A 657 15.85 11.09 -28.19
CA ASP A 657 16.98 10.20 -27.93
C ASP A 657 16.78 9.40 -26.62
N PRO A 658 16.43 8.10 -26.71
CA PRO A 658 16.19 7.24 -25.54
C PRO A 658 17.47 6.93 -24.74
N ARG A 659 18.64 7.44 -25.15
CA ARG A 659 19.90 7.30 -24.40
C ARG A 659 20.11 8.46 -23.43
N ARG A 660 19.32 9.53 -23.50
CA ARG A 660 19.43 10.67 -22.58
C ARG A 660 19.23 10.23 -21.14
N ARG A 661 20.08 10.74 -20.24
CA ARG A 661 20.04 10.42 -18.80
C ARG A 661 18.70 10.83 -18.17
N GLU A 662 18.12 11.94 -18.63
CA GLU A 662 16.81 12.44 -18.21
C GLU A 662 15.69 11.45 -18.54
N PHE A 663 15.61 11.00 -19.80
CA PHE A 663 14.66 9.97 -20.21
C PHE A 663 14.88 8.63 -19.49
N ARG A 664 16.13 8.21 -19.29
CA ARG A 664 16.41 6.97 -18.54
C ARG A 664 16.06 7.07 -17.05
N ALA A 665 16.04 8.29 -16.51
CA ALA A 665 15.67 8.53 -15.12
C ALA A 665 14.14 8.56 -14.94
N ASP A 666 13.40 9.13 -15.89
CA ASP A 666 11.94 9.09 -15.93
C ASP A 666 11.42 9.02 -17.39
N PRO A 667 11.21 7.81 -17.94
CA PRO A 667 10.83 7.67 -19.34
C PRO A 667 9.33 7.90 -19.57
N PHE A 668 8.53 7.92 -18.50
CA PHE A 668 7.08 7.82 -18.58
C PHE A 668 6.37 9.06 -19.16
N PRO A 669 6.77 10.31 -18.88
CA PRO A 669 6.19 11.47 -19.54
C PRO A 669 6.36 11.41 -21.07
N VAL A 670 7.52 10.94 -21.52
CA VAL A 670 7.80 10.77 -22.95
C VAL A 670 6.98 9.61 -23.52
N TYR A 671 6.83 8.50 -22.79
CA TYR A 671 5.92 7.42 -23.21
C TYR A 671 4.46 7.87 -23.30
N ALA A 672 3.96 8.65 -22.35
CA ALA A 672 2.61 9.21 -22.40
C ALA A 672 2.42 10.10 -23.64
N TRP A 673 3.39 10.97 -23.92
CA TRP A 673 3.37 11.81 -25.11
C TRP A 673 3.39 10.97 -26.41
N PHE A 674 4.28 9.97 -26.53
CA PHE A 674 4.31 9.06 -27.67
C PHE A 674 3.00 8.29 -27.82
N ARG A 675 2.41 7.78 -26.73
CA ARG A 675 1.10 7.11 -26.77
C ARG A 675 0.02 7.97 -27.39
N GLN A 676 0.00 9.25 -27.04
CA GLN A 676 -1.04 10.18 -27.47
C GLN A 676 -0.84 10.67 -28.91
N HIS A 677 0.40 10.96 -29.31
CA HIS A 677 0.68 11.63 -30.58
C HIS A 677 1.25 10.70 -31.66
N TYR A 678 1.98 9.66 -31.26
CA TYR A 678 2.70 8.73 -32.15
C TYR A 678 2.66 7.30 -31.56
N PRO A 679 1.46 6.68 -31.46
CA PRO A 679 1.27 5.38 -30.81
C PRO A 679 2.13 4.26 -31.42
N VAL A 680 2.59 4.46 -32.66
CA VAL A 680 3.70 3.74 -33.28
C VAL A 680 4.69 4.77 -33.80
N ALA A 681 5.95 4.70 -33.38
CA ALA A 681 7.00 5.63 -33.80
C ALA A 681 8.24 4.88 -34.30
N ASN A 682 8.75 5.28 -35.46
CA ASN A 682 10.07 4.85 -35.91
C ASN A 682 11.12 5.70 -35.20
N LEU A 683 12.11 5.05 -34.57
CA LEU A 683 13.23 5.71 -33.91
C LEU A 683 14.51 5.38 -34.68
N PRO A 684 14.95 6.25 -35.61
CA PRO A 684 16.13 6.01 -36.44
C PRO A 684 17.39 5.77 -35.60
N ILE A 685 17.53 6.49 -34.47
CA ILE A 685 18.66 6.35 -33.53
C ILE A 685 18.78 4.93 -32.95
N MET A 686 17.65 4.23 -32.81
CA MET A 686 17.59 2.88 -32.25
C MET A 686 17.35 1.81 -33.32
N GLU A 687 17.31 2.19 -34.60
CA GLU A 687 16.97 1.31 -35.73
C GLU A 687 15.74 0.43 -35.45
N SER A 688 14.74 0.97 -34.74
CA SER A 688 13.59 0.20 -34.27
C SER A 688 12.30 1.01 -34.34
N THR A 689 11.20 0.30 -34.55
CA THR A 689 9.85 0.87 -34.42
C THR A 689 9.31 0.51 -33.04
N TRP A 690 8.95 1.52 -32.27
CA TRP A 690 8.41 1.37 -30.93
C TRP A 690 6.90 1.52 -30.99
N VAL A 691 6.20 0.68 -30.24
CA VAL A 691 4.74 0.65 -30.13
C VAL A 691 4.40 1.00 -28.69
N PHE A 692 3.55 2.00 -28.51
CA PHE A 692 3.32 2.61 -27.21
C PHE A 692 1.89 2.41 -26.70
N SER A 693 0.92 2.22 -27.59
CA SER A 693 -0.48 1.96 -27.20
C SER A 693 -0.64 0.54 -26.66
N TYR A 694 -1.46 0.37 -25.61
CA TYR A 694 -1.67 -0.95 -25.00
C TYR A 694 -2.29 -1.93 -26.00
N GLU A 695 -3.33 -1.51 -26.72
CA GLU A 695 -4.02 -2.35 -27.70
C GLU A 695 -3.08 -2.80 -28.82
N ASP A 696 -2.22 -1.92 -29.33
CA ASP A 696 -1.26 -2.30 -30.38
C ASP A 696 -0.12 -3.15 -29.81
N VAL A 697 0.34 -2.90 -28.58
CA VAL A 697 1.33 -3.77 -27.91
C VAL A 697 0.76 -5.18 -27.72
N VAL A 698 -0.48 -5.30 -27.26
CA VAL A 698 -1.16 -6.59 -27.10
C VAL A 698 -1.35 -7.28 -28.46
N ARG A 699 -1.80 -6.54 -29.49
CA ARG A 699 -1.91 -7.06 -30.86
C ARG A 699 -0.56 -7.53 -31.40
N VAL A 700 0.50 -6.74 -31.22
CA VAL A 700 1.89 -7.07 -31.61
C VAL A 700 2.41 -8.29 -30.84
N ALA A 701 2.10 -8.40 -29.56
CA ALA A 701 2.52 -9.51 -28.71
C ALA A 701 1.80 -10.83 -29.05
N ILE A 702 0.54 -10.76 -29.46
CA ILE A 702 -0.28 -11.93 -29.82
C ILE A 702 -0.04 -12.35 -31.27
N ASP A 703 0.04 -11.39 -32.21
CA ASP A 703 0.25 -11.63 -33.63
C ASP A 703 1.75 -11.77 -33.97
N THR A 704 2.35 -12.80 -33.39
CA THR A 704 3.73 -13.21 -33.63
C THR A 704 3.99 -13.70 -35.06
N LYS A 705 2.95 -13.82 -35.90
CA LYS A 705 3.09 -14.15 -37.33
C LYS A 705 3.42 -12.90 -38.15
N ASN A 706 2.76 -11.77 -37.88
CA ASN A 706 2.96 -10.52 -38.61
C ASN A 706 4.00 -9.59 -37.96
N PHE A 707 4.09 -9.57 -36.63
CA PHE A 707 5.02 -8.71 -35.90
C PHE A 707 6.20 -9.52 -35.36
N ARG A 708 7.13 -9.83 -36.27
CA ARG A 708 8.36 -10.56 -35.97
C ARG A 708 9.53 -9.61 -35.88
N LYS A 709 10.48 -9.93 -35.00
CA LYS A 709 11.77 -9.24 -34.89
C LYS A 709 12.63 -9.34 -36.18
N ARG A 710 12.24 -10.16 -37.18
CA ARG A 710 12.83 -10.29 -38.53
C ARG A 710 11.80 -10.71 -39.60
N LYS A 711 12.01 -10.26 -40.85
CA LYS A 711 11.39 -10.85 -42.06
C LYS A 711 11.95 -12.26 -42.32
N ILE A 712 11.13 -13.13 -42.89
CA ILE A 712 11.42 -14.57 -43.10
C ILE A 712 12.64 -14.83 -44.00
N ASP A 713 13.08 -13.85 -44.80
CA ASP A 713 14.05 -14.10 -45.89
C ASP A 713 15.43 -13.44 -45.76
N ASP A 714 15.79 -12.82 -44.63
CA ASP A 714 17.09 -12.14 -44.50
C ASP A 714 18.14 -12.99 -43.75
N GLU A 715 18.68 -13.98 -44.48
CA GLU A 715 19.92 -14.66 -44.13
C GLU A 715 21.12 -13.75 -44.46
N ARG A 716 21.52 -12.89 -43.51
CA ARG A 716 22.92 -12.43 -43.21
C ARG A 716 22.95 -11.03 -42.59
N SER A 717 23.21 -10.95 -41.28
CA SER A 717 24.24 -10.05 -40.70
C SER A 717 24.30 -10.16 -39.18
N ASN A 718 25.54 -10.12 -38.67
CA ASN A 718 25.99 -10.48 -37.33
C ASN A 718 25.40 -9.63 -36.19
N GLY A 719 24.69 -10.30 -35.27
CA GLY A 719 24.46 -9.83 -33.91
C GLY A 719 25.52 -10.37 -32.96
N LEU A 720 25.60 -9.77 -31.77
CA LEU A 720 26.65 -9.94 -30.75
C LEU A 720 26.83 -11.37 -30.16
N LEU A 721 26.22 -12.41 -30.74
CA LEU A 721 26.38 -13.81 -30.31
C LEU A 721 26.90 -14.79 -31.39
N THR A 722 27.33 -14.35 -32.58
CA THR A 722 28.21 -15.20 -33.43
C THR A 722 29.16 -14.37 -34.31
N MET A 723 30.46 -14.52 -34.07
CA MET A 723 31.56 -14.17 -34.99
C MET A 723 31.47 -14.99 -36.29
N ASP A 724 32.06 -14.48 -37.38
CA ASP A 724 32.08 -15.14 -38.71
C ASP A 724 32.71 -16.56 -38.70
N PRO A 725 32.47 -17.39 -39.73
CA PRO A 725 32.89 -18.79 -39.81
C PRO A 725 34.18 -18.96 -40.63
N PRO A 726 35.31 -18.45 -40.14
CA PRO A 726 36.34 -19.39 -39.64
C PRO A 726 36.46 -19.47 -38.10
N PRO A 727 36.31 -18.36 -37.34
CA PRO A 727 36.40 -18.36 -35.88
C PRO A 727 35.38 -19.22 -35.13
N HIS A 728 34.11 -19.23 -35.55
CA HIS A 728 33.08 -20.06 -34.90
C HIS A 728 33.40 -21.56 -35.03
N THR A 729 33.93 -21.99 -36.17
CA THR A 729 34.33 -23.37 -36.42
C THR A 729 35.53 -23.78 -35.55
N SER A 730 36.50 -22.88 -35.36
CA SER A 730 37.63 -23.10 -34.44
C SER A 730 37.19 -23.17 -32.98
N CYS A 731 36.29 -22.28 -32.55
CA CYS A 731 35.78 -22.25 -31.18
C CYS A 731 34.95 -23.51 -30.86
N ARG A 732 34.07 -23.91 -31.80
CA ARG A 732 33.28 -25.14 -31.67
C ARG A 732 34.15 -26.39 -31.62
N ALA A 733 35.18 -26.49 -32.48
CA ALA A 733 36.11 -27.62 -32.47
C ALA A 733 36.90 -27.76 -31.15
N GLN A 734 37.14 -26.65 -30.44
CA GLN A 734 37.79 -26.66 -29.12
C GLN A 734 36.85 -27.03 -27.96
N LEU A 735 35.56 -26.69 -28.07
CA LEU A 735 34.56 -26.91 -27.02
C LEU A 735 33.85 -28.26 -27.12
N GLU A 736 33.70 -28.82 -28.32
CA GLU A 736 32.95 -30.05 -28.58
C GLU A 736 33.51 -31.31 -27.88
N PRO A 737 34.84 -31.47 -27.66
CA PRO A 737 35.39 -32.54 -26.81
C PRO A 737 35.05 -32.38 -25.33
N LEU A 738 34.98 -31.14 -24.81
CA LEU A 738 34.64 -30.86 -23.41
C LEU A 738 33.17 -31.16 -23.13
N PHE A 739 32.28 -30.83 -24.06
CA PHE A 739 30.86 -31.18 -23.98
C PHE A 739 30.62 -32.69 -24.09
N LYS A 740 31.33 -33.39 -24.98
CA LYS A 740 31.24 -34.86 -25.05
C LYS A 740 31.76 -35.56 -23.79
N ASN A 741 32.80 -35.03 -23.16
CA ASN A 741 33.29 -35.55 -21.88
C ASN A 741 32.28 -35.32 -20.74
N ALA A 742 31.64 -34.15 -20.66
CA ALA A 742 30.59 -33.87 -19.67
C ALA A 742 29.32 -34.72 -19.87
N LEU A 743 28.98 -35.04 -21.12
CA LEU A 743 27.82 -35.87 -21.48
C LEU A 743 28.09 -37.38 -21.32
N ASN A 744 29.35 -37.81 -21.41
CA ASN A 744 29.71 -39.21 -21.16
C ASN A 744 30.01 -39.46 -19.68
N SER A 745 30.46 -38.46 -18.91
CA SER A 745 30.65 -38.57 -17.45
C SER A 745 29.34 -38.56 -16.65
N THR A 746 28.19 -38.43 -17.30
CA THR A 746 26.85 -38.48 -16.71
C THR A 746 26.10 -39.78 -17.07
N LYS A 747 26.78 -40.75 -17.70
CA LYS A 747 26.19 -42.05 -18.07
C LYS A 747 26.70 -43.25 -17.27
N ASP A 748 27.68 -43.07 -16.38
CA ASP A 748 28.27 -44.15 -15.57
C ASP A 748 28.16 -43.92 -14.04
N ASP A 749 27.13 -43.20 -13.56
CA ASP A 749 26.69 -43.26 -12.15
C ASP A 749 25.16 -43.16 -12.03
#